data_AF-A0AAD5M4F9-F1
#
_entry.id   AF-A0AAD5M4F9-F1
#
_cell.length_a   1.000
_cell.length_b   1.000
_cell.length_c   1.000
_cell.angle_alpha   90.00
_cell.angle_beta   90.00
_cell.angle_gamma   90.00
#
_symmetry.space_group_name_H-M   'P 1'
#
loop_
_entity.id
_entity.type
_entity.pdbx_description
1 polymer ?
#
loop_
_entity_poly.entity_id
_entity_poly.type
_entity_poly.pdbx_seq_one_letter_code
_entity_poly.pdbx_strand_id
1 'polypeptide(L)'
;MKLQASATYLAALLVGQTVADDAAVKQLYHVTVPKVILDAARHEFGGELDIWEASLVGPATVKADIYATEATINKFHATKQSKTLLREGAPIIEITRDSVNTAQALAASAAATAACTARTARHLEEINAATKYTDSSFFNCWRKADEVFAFFDKLVGENPQYFSKINQVSTTVEGRAIPAYKISTGGSGKRVIYVQGLIHAREWHAGSTTFYTIAALLDGLRFNDPNLVPILNTYDWVFVPILNLDGYVYTHASSNGRLWRKNRRRISSSTYGIDLNRNFGPKEFFGLGGEGPSADTYPGPKPLSEPETAGIFQFLKTLPLAGALDVHAYSGLVLRPFGNQDNEAPAPYGAKLKTLGDRVKTAIEVNNTYRYTSQTAADLYLAYGSFMDSIFLEFNKTATLSFEMEGRGFVQSESVIRPGGQHVFQGIVQFAKELPSESVIRPGGQHVFQGIVQFAKELPMLDSLYPTGGFAHSLGLEAAVQENVAAVQENVVKAGDHGVSLREFLSSTLHQAGNFALPIVFSAIDAARGDAKDNSVVLVDKFLEINAQATALYSNHVAKKASMSQGAALLRLAISTYHRQEGDAFASLVQIRKESKRRKHPGVHHAVVFGTVCGLLGLDAETCQRMYLFYTLRDVLSAATRLNLIGPMEATRIQHELAPMLEDVMERKKNRPIDDSYSSAPVLDLIQAMHDQLYTRIFNS
;
A
#
# COMPACT_ATOMS: atom_id res chain seq x y z
N MET A 1 -42.94 51.24 -27.59
CA MET A 1 -43.61 51.66 -26.34
C MET A 1 -44.33 50.44 -25.76
N LYS A 2 -43.95 50.01 -24.55
CA LYS A 2 -44.65 49.08 -23.62
C LYS A 2 -44.73 47.59 -24.04
N LEU A 3 -44.08 46.63 -23.36
CA LEU A 3 -44.20 46.10 -21.96
C LEU A 3 -45.22 44.96 -21.82
N GLN A 4 -44.81 43.95 -21.02
CA GLN A 4 -45.53 42.81 -20.40
C GLN A 4 -45.55 41.52 -21.22
N ALA A 5 -44.84 40.43 -20.88
CA ALA A 5 -44.30 39.90 -19.62
C ALA A 5 -45.35 39.60 -18.54
N SER A 6 -45.32 38.34 -18.07
CA SER A 6 -45.86 37.80 -16.80
C SER A 6 -47.18 37.01 -16.90
N ALA A 7 -47.07 35.71 -17.17
CA ALA A 7 -48.07 34.70 -16.81
C ALA A 7 -47.36 33.45 -16.26
N THR A 8 -46.51 33.64 -15.23
CA THR A 8 -45.88 32.55 -14.45
C THR A 8 -45.69 32.94 -12.98
N TYR A 9 -46.54 33.86 -12.48
CA TYR A 9 -46.61 34.26 -11.07
C TYR A 9 -48.07 34.15 -10.64
N LEU A 10 -48.54 32.95 -10.29
CA LEU A 10 -49.63 32.72 -9.32
C LEU A 10 -49.84 31.22 -9.02
N ALA A 11 -48.78 30.52 -8.62
CA ALA A 11 -48.90 29.25 -7.89
C ALA A 11 -48.03 29.23 -6.63
N ALA A 12 -47.82 30.42 -6.05
CA ALA A 12 -47.15 30.65 -4.79
C ALA A 12 -48.12 31.41 -3.87
N LEU A 13 -49.13 30.71 -3.34
CA LEU A 13 -49.94 31.10 -2.18
C LEU A 13 -51.03 30.03 -2.00
N LEU A 14 -50.64 28.88 -1.45
CA LEU A 14 -51.46 27.87 -0.74
C LEU A 14 -50.67 26.55 -0.66
N VAL A 15 -49.45 26.60 -0.13
CA VAL A 15 -48.94 25.43 0.60
C VAL A 15 -49.34 25.71 2.03
N GLY A 16 -50.48 25.14 2.43
CA GLY A 16 -50.89 25.12 3.82
C GLY A 16 -49.73 24.60 4.67
N GLN A 17 -49.54 25.24 5.82
CA GLN A 17 -48.77 24.69 6.91
C GLN A 17 -49.37 23.33 7.29
N THR A 18 -48.95 22.27 6.60
CA THR A 18 -48.88 20.97 7.25
C THR A 18 -47.73 21.11 8.22
N VAL A 19 -48.05 21.34 9.49
CA VAL A 19 -47.15 21.00 10.59
C VAL A 19 -46.81 19.54 10.36
N ALA A 20 -45.69 19.27 9.68
CA ALA A 20 -45.15 17.94 9.59
C ALA A 20 -44.94 17.52 11.03
N ASP A 21 -45.54 16.39 11.40
CA ASP A 21 -45.47 15.81 12.72
C ASP A 21 -44.01 15.89 13.20
N ASP A 22 -43.71 16.74 14.19
CA ASP A 22 -42.33 17.05 14.62
C ASP A 22 -41.60 15.76 15.07
N ALA A 23 -42.38 14.70 15.33
CA ALA A 23 -41.95 13.34 15.63
C ALA A 23 -41.17 12.61 14.50
N ALA A 24 -41.36 12.96 13.22
CA ALA A 24 -40.74 12.24 12.09
C ALA A 24 -39.46 12.90 11.54
N VAL A 25 -39.15 14.12 11.95
CA VAL A 25 -37.96 14.86 11.50
C VAL A 25 -36.79 14.56 12.44
N LYS A 26 -35.65 14.14 11.88
CA LYS A 26 -34.43 14.01 12.68
C LYS A 26 -33.94 15.39 13.15
N GLN A 27 -33.58 15.50 14.42
CA GLN A 27 -33.03 16.69 15.07
C GLN A 27 -31.73 16.32 15.80
N LEU A 28 -30.89 17.31 16.07
CA LEU A 28 -29.68 17.11 16.86
C LEU A 28 -30.01 17.14 18.36
N TYR A 29 -29.45 16.19 19.10
CA TYR A 29 -29.55 16.08 20.54
C TYR A 29 -28.16 15.98 21.14
N HIS A 30 -27.91 16.68 22.24
CA HIS A 30 -26.71 16.54 23.05
C HIS A 30 -27.01 15.59 24.21
N VAL A 31 -26.26 14.50 24.28
CA VAL A 31 -26.48 13.40 25.22
C VAL A 31 -25.25 13.21 26.09
N THR A 32 -25.38 13.41 27.41
CA THR A 32 -24.34 13.07 28.38
C THR A 32 -24.69 11.74 29.04
N VAL A 33 -23.82 10.74 28.89
CA VAL A 33 -24.11 9.36 29.30
C VAL A 33 -22.82 8.59 29.61
N PRO A 34 -22.84 7.55 30.47
CA PRO A 34 -21.72 6.62 30.59
C PRO A 34 -21.29 6.02 29.23
N LYS A 35 -19.99 5.95 28.95
CA LYS A 35 -19.43 5.46 27.67
C LYS A 35 -19.98 4.09 27.29
N VAL A 36 -20.02 3.17 28.26
CA VAL A 36 -20.54 1.80 28.07
C VAL A 36 -22.00 1.76 27.59
N ILE A 37 -22.81 2.76 27.96
CA ILE A 37 -24.21 2.86 27.54
C ILE A 37 -24.29 3.35 26.09
N LEU A 38 -23.46 4.33 25.71
CA LEU A 38 -23.37 4.81 24.33
C LEU A 38 -22.92 3.69 23.39
N ASP A 39 -21.86 2.96 23.78
CA ASP A 39 -21.34 1.82 23.02
C ASP A 39 -22.41 0.72 22.85
N ALA A 40 -23.16 0.39 23.92
CA ALA A 40 -24.25 -0.57 23.85
C ALA A 40 -25.46 -0.07 23.02
N ALA A 41 -25.72 1.24 23.00
CA ALA A 41 -26.83 1.81 22.23
C ALA A 41 -26.59 1.75 20.73
N ARG A 42 -25.34 1.86 20.28
CA ARG A 42 -24.99 1.72 18.87
C ARG A 42 -25.39 0.35 18.31
N HIS A 43 -25.16 -0.70 19.09
CA HIS A 43 -25.51 -2.06 18.69
C HIS A 43 -27.03 -2.32 18.71
N GLU A 44 -27.77 -1.64 19.60
CA GLU A 44 -29.21 -1.84 19.82
C GLU A 44 -30.09 -0.99 18.89
N PHE A 45 -29.67 0.25 18.60
CA PHE A 45 -30.44 1.21 17.80
C PHE A 45 -29.92 1.38 16.37
N GLY A 46 -28.71 0.91 16.05
CA GLY A 46 -28.13 1.01 14.71
C GLY A 46 -28.16 2.45 14.17
N GLY A 47 -28.64 2.64 12.93
CA GLY A 47 -28.73 3.96 12.27
C GLY A 47 -29.91 4.83 12.65
N GLU A 48 -30.73 4.42 13.62
CA GLU A 48 -31.72 5.33 14.19
C GLU A 48 -31.04 6.41 15.06
N LEU A 49 -29.91 6.07 15.71
CA LEU A 49 -29.04 6.99 16.44
C LEU A 49 -27.78 7.30 15.59
N ASP A 50 -27.85 8.32 14.73
CA ASP A 50 -26.69 8.80 13.97
C ASP A 50 -25.81 9.66 14.89
N ILE A 51 -24.79 9.03 15.48
CA ILE A 51 -23.85 9.71 16.38
C ILE A 51 -22.84 10.50 15.55
N TRP A 52 -22.85 11.80 15.72
CA TRP A 52 -21.98 12.73 14.99
C TRP A 52 -20.63 12.92 15.69
N GLU A 53 -20.63 13.05 17.00
CA GLU A 53 -19.44 13.20 17.83
C GLU A 53 -19.65 12.51 19.18
N ALA A 54 -18.56 12.07 19.82
CA ALA A 54 -18.52 11.72 21.23
C ALA A 54 -17.20 12.17 21.85
N SER A 55 -17.26 12.90 22.97
CA SER A 55 -16.08 13.34 23.72
C SER A 55 -16.17 12.94 25.17
N LEU A 56 -15.04 12.50 25.75
CA LEU A 56 -14.96 12.20 27.17
C LEU A 56 -15.05 13.48 28.01
N VAL A 57 -15.99 13.51 28.96
CA VAL A 57 -16.19 14.62 29.91
C VAL A 57 -15.92 14.20 31.36
N GLY A 58 -15.61 12.92 31.58
CA GLY A 58 -15.23 12.36 32.86
C GLY A 58 -14.60 10.97 32.68
N PRO A 59 -14.22 10.27 33.77
CA PRO A 59 -13.47 9.01 33.70
C PRO A 59 -14.18 7.90 32.91
N ALA A 60 -15.51 7.92 32.87
CA ALA A 60 -16.32 6.95 32.13
C ALA A 60 -17.59 7.57 31.52
N THR A 61 -17.62 8.91 31.37
CA THR A 61 -18.78 9.65 30.88
C THR A 61 -18.42 10.36 29.59
N VAL A 62 -19.29 10.23 28.59
CA VAL A 62 -19.17 10.86 27.29
C VAL A 62 -20.30 11.85 27.07
N LYS A 63 -19.99 12.96 26.40
CA LYS A 63 -20.98 13.83 25.78
C LYS A 63 -21.00 13.51 24.29
N ALA A 64 -22.16 13.18 23.74
CA ALA A 64 -22.34 12.80 22.35
C ALA A 64 -23.41 13.65 21.66
N ASP A 65 -23.14 14.01 20.41
CA ASP A 65 -24.09 14.67 19.53
C ASP A 65 -24.78 13.60 18.68
N ILE A 66 -26.10 13.47 18.80
CA ILE A 66 -26.87 12.41 18.15
C ILE A 66 -27.97 13.02 17.29
N TYR A 67 -27.98 12.67 16.01
CA TYR A 67 -29.02 13.06 15.06
C TYR A 67 -30.06 11.97 14.90
N ALA A 68 -31.21 12.16 15.53
CA ALA A 68 -32.25 11.14 15.64
C ALA A 68 -33.65 11.75 15.59
N THR A 69 -34.66 10.92 15.37
CA THR A 69 -36.05 11.36 15.55
C THR A 69 -36.38 11.46 17.04
N GLU A 70 -37.37 12.27 17.39
CA GLU A 70 -37.83 12.38 18.77
C GLU A 70 -38.32 11.03 19.32
N ALA A 71 -38.98 10.21 18.49
CA ALA A 71 -39.39 8.87 18.87
C ALA A 71 -38.19 7.98 19.23
N THR A 72 -37.13 8.02 18.42
CA THR A 72 -35.90 7.25 18.68
C THR A 72 -35.20 7.71 19.96
N ILE A 73 -35.03 9.02 20.17
CA ILE A 73 -34.31 9.52 21.36
C ILE A 73 -35.08 9.20 22.64
N ASN A 74 -36.41 9.26 22.61
CA ASN A 74 -37.27 8.90 23.75
C ASN A 74 -37.16 7.39 24.05
N LYS A 75 -37.13 6.55 23.01
CA LYS A 75 -36.90 5.11 23.16
C LYS A 75 -35.52 4.81 23.76
N PHE A 76 -34.48 5.52 23.31
CA PHE A 76 -33.13 5.42 23.87
C PHE A 76 -33.11 5.78 25.36
N HIS A 77 -33.70 6.92 25.72
CA HIS A 77 -33.79 7.38 27.11
C HIS A 77 -34.50 6.37 28.01
N ALA A 78 -35.69 5.90 27.61
CA ALA A 78 -36.50 4.97 28.39
C ALA A 78 -35.79 3.60 28.60
N THR A 79 -35.19 3.06 27.54
CA THR A 79 -34.52 1.74 27.59
C THR A 79 -33.29 1.75 28.50
N LYS A 80 -32.53 2.86 28.50
CA LYS A 80 -31.28 2.94 29.27
C LYS A 80 -31.48 3.43 30.70
N GLN A 81 -32.47 4.28 30.98
CA GLN A 81 -32.84 4.61 32.36
C GLN A 81 -33.23 3.36 33.17
N SER A 82 -34.02 2.45 32.58
CA SER A 82 -34.44 1.20 33.23
C SER A 82 -33.28 0.28 33.60
N LYS A 83 -32.24 0.18 32.75
CA LYS A 83 -31.06 -0.67 33.01
C LYS A 83 -30.07 -0.07 34.02
N THR A 84 -30.09 1.25 34.20
CA THR A 84 -29.05 2.01 34.93
C THR A 84 -29.45 2.30 36.37
N LEU A 85 -30.74 2.57 36.64
CA LEU A 85 -31.26 2.82 38.00
C LEU A 85 -31.29 1.58 38.92
N LEU A 86 -31.09 0.38 38.37
CA LEU A 86 -31.00 -0.87 39.15
C LEU A 86 -29.62 -1.11 39.77
N ARG A 87 -28.65 -0.22 39.53
CA ARG A 87 -27.34 -0.22 40.21
C ARG A 87 -27.21 1.08 40.99
N GLU A 88 -27.31 1.02 42.31
CA GLU A 88 -27.23 2.17 43.21
C GLU A 88 -25.98 3.01 42.90
N GLY A 89 -26.17 4.29 42.54
CA GLY A 89 -25.10 5.26 42.30
C GLY A 89 -24.71 5.54 40.83
N ALA A 90 -25.47 5.06 39.84
CA ALA A 90 -25.12 5.25 38.43
C ALA A 90 -25.30 6.72 37.92
N PRO A 91 -24.45 7.21 36.99
CA PRO A 91 -24.50 8.59 36.48
C PRO A 91 -25.81 8.91 35.73
N ILE A 92 -26.24 10.16 35.83
CA ILE A 92 -27.45 10.67 35.17
C ILE A 92 -27.26 10.65 33.65
N ILE A 93 -28.28 10.16 32.92
CA ILE A 93 -28.41 10.34 31.47
C ILE A 93 -29.06 11.70 31.25
N GLU A 94 -28.33 12.66 30.69
CA GLU A 94 -28.87 13.97 30.33
C GLU A 94 -29.04 14.05 28.82
N ILE A 95 -30.22 14.47 28.35
CA ILE A 95 -30.52 14.65 26.93
C ILE A 95 -31.10 16.05 26.75
N THR A 96 -30.47 16.86 25.91
CA THR A 96 -30.99 18.17 25.52
C THR A 96 -31.12 18.24 23.99
N ARG A 97 -32.28 18.70 23.51
CA ARG A 97 -32.48 18.98 22.07
C ARG A 97 -31.72 20.25 21.71
N ASP A 98 -30.99 20.23 20.60
CA ASP A 98 -30.34 21.44 20.07
C ASP A 98 -31.42 22.49 19.75
N SER A 99 -31.14 23.76 20.05
CA SER A 99 -32.09 24.85 19.85
C SER A 99 -32.25 25.23 18.36
N VAL A 100 -31.32 24.80 17.51
CA VAL A 100 -31.34 25.01 16.07
C VAL A 100 -32.29 24.02 15.40
N ASN A 101 -33.27 24.56 14.67
CA ASN A 101 -34.11 23.74 13.80
C ASN A 101 -33.30 23.25 12.60
N THR A 102 -33.04 21.94 12.54
CA THR A 102 -32.19 21.35 11.50
C THR A 102 -32.73 21.58 10.09
N ALA A 103 -34.04 21.44 9.87
CA ALA A 103 -34.65 21.63 8.56
C ALA A 103 -34.49 23.07 8.06
N GLN A 104 -34.67 24.05 8.97
CA GLN A 104 -34.46 25.46 8.65
C GLN A 104 -32.98 25.76 8.35
N ALA A 105 -32.05 25.19 9.12
CA ALA A 105 -30.62 25.35 8.89
C ALA A 105 -30.19 24.78 7.52
N LEU A 106 -30.74 23.62 7.13
CA LEU A 106 -30.51 23.02 5.82
C LEU A 106 -31.04 23.89 4.68
N ALA A 107 -32.27 24.42 4.80
CA ALA A 107 -32.84 25.32 3.81
C ALA A 107 -32.03 26.62 3.67
N ALA A 108 -31.60 27.21 4.78
CA ALA A 108 -30.75 28.40 4.79
C ALA A 108 -29.38 28.13 4.16
N SER A 109 -28.77 26.98 4.45
CA SER A 109 -27.49 26.55 3.86
C SER A 109 -27.61 26.35 2.34
N ALA A 110 -28.70 25.74 1.87
CA ALA A 110 -28.96 25.57 0.44
C ALA A 110 -29.11 26.92 -0.28
N ALA A 111 -29.87 27.85 0.30
CA ALA A 111 -30.04 29.21 -0.25
C ALA A 111 -28.72 29.99 -0.28
N ALA A 112 -27.92 29.93 0.80
CA ALA A 112 -26.61 30.56 0.87
C ALA A 112 -25.66 30.00 -0.20
N THR A 113 -25.61 28.68 -0.34
CA THR A 113 -24.78 27.99 -1.34
C THR A 113 -25.17 28.42 -2.75
N ALA A 114 -26.47 28.44 -3.08
CA ALA A 114 -26.94 28.87 -4.39
C ALA A 114 -26.57 30.33 -4.70
N ALA A 115 -26.70 31.23 -3.71
CA ALA A 115 -26.28 32.62 -3.86
C ALA A 115 -24.76 32.76 -4.05
N CYS A 116 -23.97 31.93 -3.36
CA CYS A 116 -22.51 31.93 -3.51
C CYS A 116 -22.07 31.41 -4.88
N THR A 117 -22.64 30.30 -5.35
CA THR A 117 -22.39 29.77 -6.70
C THR A 117 -22.65 30.84 -7.76
N ALA A 118 -23.76 31.58 -7.66
CA ALA A 118 -24.07 32.67 -8.59
C ALA A 118 -23.02 33.80 -8.53
N ARG A 119 -22.64 34.23 -7.32
CA ARG A 119 -21.65 35.31 -7.10
C ARG A 119 -20.25 34.94 -7.60
N THR A 120 -19.91 33.65 -7.61
CA THR A 120 -18.57 33.15 -7.95
C THR A 120 -18.57 32.35 -9.25
N ALA A 121 -19.54 32.56 -10.13
CA ALA A 121 -19.68 31.82 -11.39
C ALA A 121 -18.43 31.93 -12.30
N ARG A 122 -17.64 33.00 -12.16
CA ARG A 122 -16.43 33.28 -12.94
C ARG A 122 -15.12 32.84 -12.25
N HIS A 123 -15.18 32.03 -11.20
CA HIS A 123 -14.00 31.62 -10.42
C HIS A 123 -12.87 30.98 -11.25
N LEU A 124 -13.18 30.30 -12.35
CA LEU A 124 -12.18 29.73 -13.27
C LEU A 124 -11.46 30.79 -14.11
N GLU A 125 -12.13 31.89 -14.43
CA GLU A 125 -11.59 32.99 -15.22
C GLU A 125 -10.69 33.92 -14.39
N GLU A 126 -10.84 33.89 -13.07
CA GLU A 126 -9.98 34.62 -12.13
C GLU A 126 -8.55 34.07 -12.11
N ILE A 127 -8.38 32.79 -12.49
CA ILE A 127 -7.09 32.10 -12.46
C ILE A 127 -6.16 32.67 -13.54
N ASN A 128 -5.09 33.32 -13.10
CA ASN A 128 -4.04 33.90 -13.95
C ASN A 128 -2.65 33.68 -13.35
N ALA A 129 -1.60 34.09 -14.06
CA ALA A 129 -0.18 33.90 -13.69
C ALA A 129 0.19 34.43 -12.28
N ALA A 130 -0.44 35.50 -11.82
CA ALA A 130 -0.06 36.23 -10.60
C ALA A 130 -0.90 35.87 -9.36
N THR A 131 -1.95 35.09 -9.52
CA THR A 131 -2.89 34.75 -8.43
C THR A 131 -2.48 33.46 -7.74
N LYS A 132 -2.56 33.44 -6.41
CA LYS A 132 -2.56 32.17 -5.67
C LYS A 132 -3.87 31.45 -5.96
N TYR A 133 -3.80 30.16 -6.27
CA TYR A 133 -4.97 29.32 -6.46
C TYR A 133 -5.83 29.28 -5.20
N THR A 134 -5.18 29.28 -4.04
CA THR A 134 -5.86 29.38 -2.75
C THR A 134 -6.65 30.67 -2.58
N ASP A 135 -6.30 31.78 -3.25
CA ASP A 135 -7.04 33.05 -3.18
C ASP A 135 -8.27 33.11 -4.11
N SER A 136 -8.41 32.18 -5.06
CA SER A 136 -9.55 32.12 -6.00
C SER A 136 -10.91 32.11 -5.28
N SER A 137 -11.91 32.77 -5.87
CA SER A 137 -13.28 32.73 -5.34
C SER A 137 -13.90 31.32 -5.35
N PHE A 138 -13.23 30.33 -5.97
CA PHE A 138 -13.51 28.90 -5.79
C PHE A 138 -13.67 28.53 -4.30
N PHE A 139 -12.75 29.00 -3.45
CA PHE A 139 -12.71 28.72 -2.00
C PHE A 139 -13.62 29.63 -1.15
N ASN A 140 -14.54 30.36 -1.79
CA ASN A 140 -15.56 31.14 -1.08
C ASN A 140 -16.90 30.40 -0.98
N CYS A 141 -17.06 29.26 -1.65
CA CYS A 141 -18.35 28.54 -1.73
C CYS A 141 -18.18 27.03 -1.54
N TRP A 142 -19.25 26.38 -1.09
CA TRP A 142 -19.38 24.92 -1.23
C TRP A 142 -19.63 24.57 -2.71
N ARG A 143 -18.77 23.73 -3.29
CA ARG A 143 -18.76 23.44 -4.73
C ARG A 143 -19.46 22.13 -5.07
N LYS A 144 -20.12 22.07 -6.22
CA LYS A 144 -20.61 20.80 -6.78
C LYS A 144 -19.46 20.01 -7.39
N ALA A 145 -19.66 18.70 -7.56
CA ALA A 145 -18.61 17.81 -8.08
C ALA A 145 -18.07 18.23 -9.46
N ASP A 146 -18.94 18.68 -10.37
CA ASP A 146 -18.58 19.18 -11.69
C ASP A 146 -17.75 20.47 -11.63
N GLU A 147 -18.09 21.41 -10.73
CA GLU A 147 -17.29 22.60 -10.48
C GLU A 147 -15.91 22.25 -9.92
N VAL A 148 -15.82 21.28 -9.00
CA VAL A 148 -14.55 20.80 -8.44
C VAL A 148 -13.66 20.20 -9.53
N PHE A 149 -14.20 19.31 -10.36
CA PHE A 149 -13.42 18.70 -11.44
C PHE A 149 -13.01 19.71 -12.51
N ALA A 150 -13.89 20.66 -12.87
CA ALA A 150 -13.54 21.74 -13.80
C ALA A 150 -12.42 22.63 -13.25
N PHE A 151 -12.42 22.92 -11.95
CA PHE A 151 -11.34 23.66 -11.29
C PHE A 151 -10.02 22.90 -11.36
N PHE A 152 -9.98 21.61 -11.01
CA PHE A 152 -8.74 20.84 -11.11
C PHE A 152 -8.27 20.63 -12.55
N ASP A 153 -9.17 20.44 -13.50
CA ASP A 153 -8.81 20.31 -14.91
C ASP A 153 -8.20 21.63 -15.44
N LYS A 154 -8.70 22.78 -14.99
CA LYS A 154 -8.05 24.09 -15.22
C LYS A 154 -6.67 24.16 -14.59
N LEU A 155 -6.50 23.71 -13.34
CA LEU A 155 -5.17 23.69 -12.69
C LEU A 155 -4.18 22.75 -13.38
N VAL A 156 -4.64 21.61 -13.92
CA VAL A 156 -3.80 20.71 -14.74
C VAL A 156 -3.30 21.44 -15.99
N GLY A 157 -4.18 22.17 -16.68
CA GLY A 157 -3.81 22.97 -17.84
C GLY A 157 -2.81 24.10 -17.53
N GLU A 158 -2.89 24.69 -16.33
CA GLU A 158 -1.97 25.74 -15.88
C GLU A 158 -0.62 25.21 -15.37
N ASN A 159 -0.55 23.93 -14.97
CA ASN A 159 0.64 23.32 -14.37
C ASN A 159 1.01 21.96 -15.01
N PRO A 160 1.07 21.84 -16.34
CA PRO A 160 1.24 20.53 -17.01
C PRO A 160 2.56 19.82 -16.66
N GLN A 161 3.56 20.57 -16.22
CA GLN A 161 4.86 20.04 -15.79
C GLN A 161 4.85 19.40 -14.41
N TYR A 162 3.87 19.74 -13.55
CA TYR A 162 3.82 19.28 -12.16
C TYR A 162 2.54 18.55 -11.78
N PHE A 163 1.42 18.86 -12.44
CA PHE A 163 0.10 18.40 -12.05
C PHE A 163 -0.58 17.62 -13.17
N SER A 164 -1.06 16.42 -12.85
CA SER A 164 -1.67 15.51 -13.81
C SER A 164 -2.91 14.83 -13.24
N LYS A 165 -3.85 14.48 -14.14
CA LYS A 165 -5.07 13.73 -13.81
C LYS A 165 -4.91 12.27 -14.22
N ILE A 166 -5.21 11.37 -13.31
CA ILE A 166 -5.43 9.95 -13.58
C ILE A 166 -6.94 9.77 -13.72
N ASN A 167 -7.39 9.56 -14.95
CA ASN A 167 -8.82 9.64 -15.30
C ASN A 167 -9.72 8.73 -14.45
N GLN A 168 -9.22 7.56 -14.06
CA GLN A 168 -9.99 6.60 -13.28
C GLN A 168 -9.06 5.74 -12.43
N VAL A 169 -9.21 5.84 -11.11
CA VAL A 169 -8.57 4.94 -10.13
C VAL A 169 -9.56 4.01 -9.46
N SER A 170 -10.86 4.35 -9.53
CA SER A 170 -11.95 3.55 -9.01
C SER A 170 -13.24 3.90 -9.77
N THR A 171 -14.32 3.16 -9.50
CA THR A 171 -15.64 3.39 -10.10
C THR A 171 -16.68 3.36 -8.99
N THR A 172 -17.70 4.20 -9.10
CA THR A 172 -18.80 4.22 -8.14
C THR A 172 -19.85 3.15 -8.43
N VAL A 173 -20.74 2.90 -7.46
CA VAL A 173 -21.88 1.98 -7.64
C VAL A 173 -22.86 2.42 -8.74
N GLU A 174 -22.98 3.72 -9.02
CA GLU A 174 -23.76 4.27 -10.15
C GLU A 174 -22.94 4.39 -11.45
N GLY A 175 -21.71 3.86 -11.49
CA GLY A 175 -20.89 3.75 -12.70
C GLY A 175 -20.08 5.00 -13.05
N ARG A 176 -19.90 5.95 -12.13
CA ARG A 176 -19.07 7.14 -12.36
C ARG A 176 -17.60 6.82 -12.13
N ALA A 177 -16.71 7.34 -12.97
CA ALA A 177 -15.28 7.25 -12.76
C ALA A 177 -14.85 8.13 -11.59
N ILE A 178 -14.04 7.58 -10.68
CA ILE A 178 -13.38 8.35 -9.61
C ILE A 178 -11.96 8.69 -10.10
N PRO A 179 -11.65 9.96 -10.40
CA PRO A 179 -10.32 10.36 -10.80
C PRO A 179 -9.39 10.53 -9.59
N ALA A 180 -8.09 10.43 -9.83
CA ALA A 180 -7.05 10.91 -8.91
C ALA A 180 -6.22 12.01 -9.56
N TYR A 181 -5.59 12.84 -8.74
CA TYR A 181 -4.75 13.94 -9.17
C TYR A 181 -3.36 13.81 -8.56
N LYS A 182 -2.32 13.87 -9.39
CA LYS A 182 -0.92 13.67 -8.99
C LYS A 182 -0.13 14.97 -9.13
N ILE A 183 0.55 15.37 -8.05
CA ILE A 183 1.58 16.43 -8.05
C ILE A 183 2.96 15.74 -7.98
N SER A 184 3.85 16.05 -8.93
CA SER A 184 5.22 15.53 -8.97
C SER A 184 6.17 16.53 -9.61
N THR A 185 7.37 16.66 -9.05
CA THR A 185 8.47 17.45 -9.61
C THR A 185 9.41 16.63 -10.50
N GLY A 186 9.01 15.40 -10.87
CA GLY A 186 9.85 14.46 -11.62
C GLY A 186 10.80 13.65 -10.72
N GLY A 187 11.83 13.07 -11.32
CA GLY A 187 12.76 12.15 -10.65
C GLY A 187 12.25 10.70 -10.57
N SER A 188 13.14 9.76 -10.26
CA SER A 188 12.83 8.33 -10.14
C SER A 188 12.87 7.87 -8.69
N GLY A 189 11.99 6.94 -8.30
CA GLY A 189 12.04 6.29 -6.99
C GLY A 189 11.41 7.07 -5.83
N LYS A 190 10.69 8.17 -6.10
CA LYS A 190 9.97 8.94 -5.08
C LYS A 190 8.84 8.11 -4.47
N ARG A 191 8.71 8.17 -3.15
CA ARG A 191 7.57 7.60 -2.43
C ARG A 191 6.37 8.55 -2.50
N VAL A 192 5.18 8.00 -2.28
CA VAL A 192 3.91 8.72 -2.46
C VAL A 192 3.26 9.05 -1.12
N ILE A 193 2.86 10.31 -0.92
CA ILE A 193 1.89 10.69 0.11
C ILE A 193 0.51 10.69 -0.55
N TYR A 194 -0.37 9.80 -0.09
CA TYR A 194 -1.75 9.72 -0.55
C TYR A 194 -2.66 10.52 0.38
N VAL A 195 -3.58 11.31 -0.19
CA VAL A 195 -4.57 12.06 0.58
C VAL A 195 -5.95 11.89 -0.06
N GLN A 196 -6.96 11.58 0.74
CA GLN A 196 -8.34 11.54 0.26
C GLN A 196 -9.28 12.38 1.12
N GLY A 197 -10.39 12.78 0.51
CA GLY A 197 -11.49 13.47 1.18
C GLY A 197 -12.84 12.97 0.67
N LEU A 198 -13.90 13.34 1.40
CA LEU A 198 -15.28 12.99 1.08
C LEU A 198 -15.50 11.49 0.88
N ILE A 199 -14.90 10.66 1.75
CA ILE A 199 -15.34 9.27 1.89
C ILE A 199 -16.76 9.21 2.50
N HIS A 200 -17.09 10.16 3.37
CA HIS A 200 -18.47 10.49 3.74
C HIS A 200 -18.95 11.72 2.98
N ALA A 201 -20.09 11.60 2.31
CA ALA A 201 -20.56 12.62 1.39
C ALA A 201 -20.97 13.94 2.05
N ARG A 202 -21.50 13.90 3.28
CA ARG A 202 -22.00 15.08 4.02
C ARG A 202 -20.92 16.03 4.51
N GLU A 203 -19.66 15.60 4.50
CA GLU A 203 -18.52 16.28 5.14
C GLU A 203 -17.88 17.32 4.22
N TRP A 204 -18.68 18.27 3.76
CA TRP A 204 -18.25 19.28 2.77
C TRP A 204 -17.02 20.08 3.21
N HIS A 205 -16.85 20.31 4.52
CA HIS A 205 -15.67 20.98 5.08
C HIS A 205 -14.38 20.19 4.81
N ALA A 206 -14.41 18.87 4.98
CA ALA A 206 -13.27 17.99 4.69
C ALA A 206 -12.93 17.97 3.19
N GLY A 207 -13.97 17.96 2.34
CA GLY A 207 -13.81 18.09 0.90
C GLY A 207 -13.11 19.38 0.51
N SER A 208 -13.63 20.53 0.96
CA SER A 208 -13.04 21.82 0.63
C SER A 208 -11.59 21.97 1.10
N THR A 209 -11.26 21.42 2.27
CA THR A 209 -9.88 21.38 2.80
C THR A 209 -8.96 20.53 1.94
N THR A 210 -9.44 19.39 1.44
CA THR A 210 -8.68 18.55 0.50
C THR A 210 -8.41 19.31 -0.80
N PHE A 211 -9.40 20.05 -1.30
CA PHE A 211 -9.24 20.88 -2.49
C PHE A 211 -8.25 22.03 -2.26
N TYR A 212 -8.32 22.66 -1.08
CA TYR A 212 -7.42 23.74 -0.67
C TYR A 212 -5.98 23.24 -0.57
N THR A 213 -5.78 22.04 -0.02
CA THR A 213 -4.46 21.39 0.08
C THR A 213 -3.80 21.21 -1.29
N ILE A 214 -4.56 20.74 -2.29
CA ILE A 214 -4.06 20.62 -3.67
C ILE A 214 -3.63 21.99 -4.21
N ALA A 215 -4.49 23.00 -4.08
CA ALA A 215 -4.20 24.37 -4.53
C ALA A 215 -2.98 24.97 -3.83
N ALA A 216 -2.85 24.78 -2.51
CA ALA A 216 -1.76 25.32 -1.70
C ALA A 216 -0.40 24.70 -2.04
N LEU A 217 -0.34 23.38 -2.33
CA LEU A 217 0.89 22.74 -2.79
C LEU A 217 1.31 23.24 -4.17
N LEU A 218 0.36 23.47 -5.07
CA LEU A 218 0.63 24.05 -6.39
C LEU A 218 1.09 25.51 -6.28
N ASP A 219 0.48 26.30 -5.39
CA ASP A 219 0.96 27.65 -5.05
C ASP A 219 2.42 27.60 -4.56
N GLY A 220 2.77 26.61 -3.73
CA GLY A 220 4.14 26.38 -3.28
C GLY A 220 5.14 26.19 -4.42
N LEU A 221 4.78 25.41 -5.45
CA LEU A 221 5.61 25.24 -6.66
C LEU A 221 5.66 26.53 -7.49
N ARG A 222 4.50 27.16 -7.70
CA ARG A 222 4.34 28.35 -8.53
C ARG A 222 5.18 29.52 -8.02
N PHE A 223 5.21 29.71 -6.71
CA PHE A 223 5.93 30.81 -6.05
C PHE A 223 7.26 30.38 -5.43
N ASN A 224 7.72 29.16 -5.71
CA ASN A 224 8.98 28.61 -5.21
C ASN A 224 9.13 28.73 -3.68
N ASP A 225 8.10 28.31 -2.94
CA ASP A 225 8.07 28.39 -1.48
C ASP A 225 9.19 27.53 -0.86
N PRO A 226 10.14 28.12 -0.10
CA PRO A 226 11.29 27.41 0.45
C PRO A 226 10.91 26.34 1.47
N ASN A 227 9.69 26.38 2.03
CA ASN A 227 9.21 25.38 2.99
C ASN A 227 8.51 24.20 2.31
N LEU A 228 7.96 24.40 1.11
CA LEU A 228 7.17 23.38 0.41
C LEU A 228 7.96 22.67 -0.68
N VAL A 229 8.80 23.39 -1.42
CA VAL A 229 9.60 22.82 -2.52
C VAL A 229 10.46 21.62 -2.07
N PRO A 230 11.16 21.64 -0.92
CA PRO A 230 11.92 20.47 -0.46
C PRO A 230 11.05 19.23 -0.24
N ILE A 231 9.84 19.40 0.30
CA ILE A 231 8.90 18.31 0.57
C ILE A 231 8.35 17.76 -0.76
N LEU A 232 8.01 18.65 -1.69
CA LEU A 232 7.51 18.30 -3.02
C LEU A 232 8.59 17.63 -3.90
N ASN A 233 9.87 17.93 -3.65
CA ASN A 233 11.00 17.23 -4.25
C ASN A 233 11.27 15.86 -3.62
N THR A 234 10.89 15.66 -2.35
CA THR A 234 11.06 14.39 -1.64
C THR A 234 9.95 13.39 -1.97
N TYR A 235 8.70 13.85 -2.02
CA TYR A 235 7.53 12.99 -2.21
C TYR A 235 6.72 13.36 -3.45
N ASP A 236 6.16 12.36 -4.11
CA ASP A 236 5.03 12.56 -5.00
C ASP A 236 3.74 12.60 -4.17
N TRP A 237 2.78 13.40 -4.59
CA TRP A 237 1.49 13.52 -3.90
C TRP A 237 0.37 13.03 -4.80
N VAL A 238 -0.50 12.18 -4.27
CA VAL A 238 -1.66 11.65 -5.00
C VAL A 238 -2.91 11.92 -4.20
N PHE A 239 -3.88 12.57 -4.84
CA PHE A 239 -5.12 13.00 -4.23
C PHE A 239 -6.32 12.30 -4.85
N VAL A 240 -7.23 11.81 -4.01
CA VAL A 240 -8.61 11.48 -4.40
C VAL A 240 -9.53 12.46 -3.67
N PRO A 241 -9.85 13.60 -4.31
CA PRO A 241 -10.54 14.69 -3.63
C PRO A 241 -12.00 14.38 -3.28
N ILE A 242 -12.66 13.54 -4.11
CA ILE A 242 -14.04 13.09 -3.90
C ILE A 242 -14.07 11.57 -4.06
N LEU A 243 -13.95 10.81 -2.96
CA LEU A 243 -14.02 9.35 -3.02
C LEU A 243 -15.47 8.87 -3.21
N ASN A 244 -16.39 9.35 -2.38
CA ASN A 244 -17.82 8.99 -2.44
C ASN A 244 -18.56 9.92 -3.40
N LEU A 245 -18.25 9.83 -4.69
CA LEU A 245 -18.79 10.73 -5.70
C LEU A 245 -20.33 10.63 -5.84
N ASP A 246 -20.90 9.43 -5.80
CA ASP A 246 -22.36 9.26 -5.87
C ASP A 246 -23.07 9.87 -4.67
N GLY A 247 -22.56 9.62 -3.46
CA GLY A 247 -23.07 10.22 -2.25
C GLY A 247 -22.94 11.75 -2.30
N TYR A 248 -21.80 12.27 -2.74
CA TYR A 248 -21.56 13.71 -2.81
C TYR A 248 -22.51 14.40 -3.78
N VAL A 249 -22.72 13.85 -4.98
CA VAL A 249 -23.74 14.32 -5.92
C VAL A 249 -25.13 14.30 -5.28
N TYR A 250 -25.47 13.24 -4.55
CA TYR A 250 -26.75 13.14 -3.85
C TYR A 250 -26.94 14.23 -2.79
N THR A 251 -25.88 14.63 -2.07
CA THR A 251 -25.94 15.71 -1.06
C THR A 251 -26.26 17.09 -1.65
N HIS A 252 -25.96 17.30 -2.94
CA HIS A 252 -26.27 18.56 -3.66
C HIS A 252 -27.59 18.51 -4.43
N ALA A 253 -27.99 17.34 -4.91
CA ALA A 253 -29.14 17.19 -5.80
C ALA A 253 -30.47 16.93 -5.10
N SER A 254 -30.46 16.27 -3.93
CA SER A 254 -31.67 15.88 -3.22
C SER A 254 -32.02 16.87 -2.11
N SER A 255 -33.30 17.26 -2.03
CA SER A 255 -33.81 18.19 -1.00
C SER A 255 -33.60 17.68 0.43
N ASN A 256 -33.54 16.36 0.62
CA ASN A 256 -33.26 15.71 1.90
C ASN A 256 -31.90 15.01 1.93
N GLY A 257 -31.05 15.26 0.93
CA GLY A 257 -29.78 14.55 0.73
C GLY A 257 -28.59 15.14 1.47
N ARG A 258 -28.66 16.40 1.93
CA ARG A 258 -27.48 17.14 2.42
C ARG A 258 -26.71 16.46 3.56
N LEU A 259 -27.39 15.71 4.41
CA LEU A 259 -26.79 14.97 5.54
C LEU A 259 -26.50 13.49 5.21
N TRP A 260 -26.57 13.10 3.94
CA TRP A 260 -26.26 11.74 3.49
C TRP A 260 -24.77 11.43 3.65
N ARG A 261 -24.47 10.33 4.33
CA ARG A 261 -23.09 9.90 4.66
C ARG A 261 -22.54 8.86 3.68
N LYS A 262 -23.31 7.78 3.47
CA LYS A 262 -22.91 6.51 2.83
C LYS A 262 -22.73 6.63 1.31
N ASN A 263 -22.32 5.56 0.62
CA ASN A 263 -22.44 5.49 -0.84
C ASN A 263 -23.92 5.35 -1.28
N ARG A 264 -24.18 5.07 -2.56
CA ARG A 264 -25.55 4.95 -3.12
C ARG A 264 -25.99 3.52 -3.45
N ARG A 265 -25.32 2.50 -2.89
CA ARG A 265 -25.64 1.09 -3.14
C ARG A 265 -27.11 0.80 -2.81
N ARG A 266 -27.87 0.27 -3.76
CA ARG A 266 -29.22 -0.24 -3.47
C ARG A 266 -29.13 -1.56 -2.71
N ILE A 267 -29.72 -1.61 -1.52
CA ILE A 267 -29.79 -2.82 -0.68
C ILE A 267 -31.19 -3.45 -0.78
N SER A 268 -32.23 -2.61 -0.67
CA SER A 268 -33.64 -3.04 -0.77
C SER A 268 -34.47 -1.96 -1.49
N SER A 269 -35.80 -2.03 -1.42
CA SER A 269 -36.68 -0.99 -1.96
C SER A 269 -36.53 0.36 -1.24
N SER A 270 -36.28 0.34 0.07
CA SER A 270 -36.20 1.54 0.92
C SER A 270 -34.85 1.75 1.59
N THR A 271 -33.90 0.81 1.45
CA THR A 271 -32.59 0.88 2.11
C THR A 271 -31.47 1.03 1.09
N TYR A 272 -30.64 2.05 1.30
CA TYR A 272 -29.50 2.39 0.45
C TYR A 272 -28.25 2.68 1.28
N GLY A 273 -27.11 2.46 0.65
CA GLY A 273 -25.80 2.92 1.08
C GLY A 273 -25.08 1.96 2.03
N ILE A 274 -23.78 1.85 1.81
CA ILE A 274 -22.79 1.24 2.70
C ILE A 274 -21.84 2.34 3.18
N ASP A 275 -21.48 2.30 4.46
CA ASP A 275 -20.46 3.19 5.01
C ASP A 275 -19.09 2.75 4.50
N LEU A 276 -18.51 3.56 3.61
CA LEU A 276 -17.23 3.26 2.99
C LEU A 276 -16.10 3.21 4.03
N ASN A 277 -16.17 3.98 5.12
CA ASN A 277 -15.19 3.93 6.21
C ASN A 277 -15.49 2.84 7.26
N ARG A 278 -16.35 1.88 6.91
CA ARG A 278 -16.55 0.60 7.61
C ARG A 278 -16.33 -0.60 6.67
N ASN A 279 -16.03 -0.33 5.40
CA ASN A 279 -15.97 -1.33 4.34
C ASN A 279 -14.54 -1.84 4.06
N PHE A 280 -13.53 -1.44 4.83
CA PHE A 280 -12.16 -1.93 4.67
C PHE A 280 -11.86 -3.17 5.53
N GLY A 281 -10.69 -3.76 5.31
CA GLY A 281 -10.19 -4.89 6.09
C GLY A 281 -9.51 -4.49 7.41
N PRO A 282 -8.85 -5.45 8.08
CA PRO A 282 -8.76 -6.86 7.71
C PRO A 282 -10.03 -7.64 8.11
N LYS A 283 -10.26 -8.76 7.41
CA LYS A 283 -11.48 -9.59 7.54
C LYS A 283 -11.77 -10.04 8.97
N GLU A 284 -10.74 -10.23 9.79
CA GLU A 284 -10.84 -10.67 11.19
C GLU A 284 -11.64 -9.70 12.08
N PHE A 285 -11.64 -8.40 11.76
CA PHE A 285 -12.38 -7.38 12.50
C PHE A 285 -13.68 -6.94 11.81
N PHE A 286 -13.95 -7.44 10.60
CA PHE A 286 -15.05 -6.95 9.79
C PHE A 286 -16.42 -7.38 10.35
N GLY A 287 -17.34 -6.43 10.47
CA GLY A 287 -18.72 -6.68 10.91
C GLY A 287 -18.86 -6.95 12.42
N LEU A 288 -17.79 -6.82 13.22
CA LEU A 288 -17.85 -7.00 14.67
C LEU A 288 -18.72 -5.97 15.41
N GLY A 289 -19.03 -4.83 14.77
CA GLY A 289 -19.97 -3.85 15.30
C GLY A 289 -21.44 -4.28 15.23
N GLY A 290 -21.75 -5.33 14.46
CA GLY A 290 -23.09 -5.92 14.39
C GLY A 290 -24.14 -5.07 13.67
N GLU A 291 -23.75 -4.02 12.96
CA GLU A 291 -24.69 -3.09 12.36
C GLU A 291 -25.40 -3.68 11.13
N GLY A 292 -26.74 -3.57 11.13
CA GLY A 292 -27.58 -4.04 10.04
C GLY A 292 -27.67 -3.07 8.84
N PRO A 293 -28.29 -3.48 7.72
CA PRO A 293 -28.29 -2.70 6.48
C PRO A 293 -28.95 -1.31 6.54
N SER A 294 -29.83 -1.07 7.51
CA SER A 294 -30.44 0.24 7.74
C SER A 294 -29.52 1.22 8.47
N ALA A 295 -28.39 0.76 9.02
CA ALA A 295 -27.48 1.61 9.78
C ALA A 295 -26.71 2.60 8.91
N ASP A 296 -26.43 3.78 9.44
CA ASP A 296 -25.54 4.77 8.82
C ASP A 296 -24.07 4.31 8.83
N THR A 297 -23.73 3.36 9.71
CA THR A 297 -22.42 2.70 9.80
C THR A 297 -22.42 1.29 9.21
N TYR A 298 -23.42 0.92 8.40
CA TYR A 298 -23.49 -0.44 7.83
C TYR A 298 -22.23 -0.77 7.01
N PRO A 299 -21.44 -1.79 7.40
CA PRO A 299 -20.15 -2.09 6.77
C PRO A 299 -20.28 -2.76 5.41
N GLY A 300 -21.47 -3.24 5.03
CA GLY A 300 -21.67 -4.06 3.84
C GLY A 300 -21.45 -5.56 4.09
N PRO A 301 -21.62 -6.40 3.06
CA PRO A 301 -21.61 -7.85 3.21
C PRO A 301 -20.22 -8.48 3.44
N LYS A 302 -19.13 -7.79 3.08
CA LYS A 302 -17.74 -8.23 3.27
C LYS A 302 -16.77 -7.06 3.09
N PRO A 303 -15.51 -7.16 3.56
CA PRO A 303 -14.49 -6.16 3.25
C PRO A 303 -14.37 -5.94 1.75
N LEU A 304 -14.23 -4.68 1.35
CA LEU A 304 -14.07 -4.22 -0.03
C LEU A 304 -15.21 -4.72 -0.93
N SER A 305 -16.45 -4.75 -0.40
CA SER A 305 -17.63 -5.10 -1.20
C SER A 305 -18.03 -3.99 -2.16
N GLU A 306 -17.68 -2.75 -1.83
CA GLU A 306 -18.05 -1.58 -2.63
C GLU A 306 -17.00 -1.31 -3.69
N PRO A 307 -17.40 -0.98 -4.94
CA PRO A 307 -16.45 -0.72 -6.01
C PRO A 307 -15.56 0.49 -5.67
N GLU A 308 -16.08 1.48 -4.92
CA GLU A 308 -15.30 2.63 -4.48
C GLU A 308 -14.11 2.20 -3.61
N THR A 309 -14.35 1.48 -2.51
CA THR A 309 -13.29 1.02 -1.59
C THR A 309 -12.39 -0.02 -2.24
N ALA A 310 -12.94 -0.97 -2.98
CA ALA A 310 -12.17 -2.00 -3.66
C ALA A 310 -11.21 -1.39 -4.70
N GLY A 311 -11.68 -0.45 -5.53
CA GLY A 311 -10.86 0.21 -6.53
C GLY A 311 -9.75 1.05 -5.90
N ILE A 312 -10.07 1.86 -4.88
CA ILE A 312 -9.06 2.65 -4.16
C ILE A 312 -8.02 1.74 -3.50
N PHE A 313 -8.44 0.67 -2.84
CA PHE A 313 -7.51 -0.26 -2.20
C PHE A 313 -6.57 -0.93 -3.21
N GLN A 314 -7.06 -1.30 -4.40
CA GLN A 314 -6.20 -1.84 -5.46
C GLN A 314 -5.27 -0.78 -6.05
N PHE A 315 -5.74 0.44 -6.25
CA PHE A 315 -4.92 1.55 -6.71
C PHE A 315 -3.78 1.86 -5.73
N LEU A 316 -4.06 1.89 -4.43
CA LEU A 316 -3.04 2.13 -3.41
C LEU A 316 -1.93 1.07 -3.41
N LYS A 317 -2.25 -0.18 -3.75
CA LYS A 317 -1.23 -1.25 -3.86
C LYS A 317 -0.24 -1.02 -4.98
N THR A 318 -0.57 -0.21 -5.98
CA THR A 318 0.35 0.13 -7.07
C THR A 318 1.27 1.30 -6.71
N LEU A 319 1.09 1.94 -5.56
CA LEU A 319 1.85 3.12 -5.16
C LEU A 319 2.92 2.79 -4.10
N PRO A 320 4.14 3.35 -4.21
CA PRO A 320 5.15 3.24 -3.17
C PRO A 320 4.84 4.20 -2.00
N LEU A 321 3.81 3.89 -1.21
CA LEU A 321 3.31 4.79 -0.16
C LEU A 321 4.38 5.12 0.90
N ALA A 322 4.56 6.41 1.17
CA ALA A 322 5.25 6.96 2.34
C ALA A 322 4.29 7.18 3.52
N GLY A 323 3.07 7.63 3.21
CA GLY A 323 2.02 7.87 4.17
C GLY A 323 0.67 8.01 3.48
N ALA A 324 -0.43 7.86 4.23
CA ALA A 324 -1.78 8.05 3.72
C ALA A 324 -2.63 8.84 4.73
N LEU A 325 -3.38 9.81 4.23
CA LEU A 325 -4.21 10.71 5.03
C LEU A 325 -5.66 10.66 4.55
N ASP A 326 -6.58 10.68 5.50
CA ASP A 326 -8.02 10.67 5.25
C ASP A 326 -8.67 11.85 5.98
N VAL A 327 -9.25 12.78 5.22
CA VAL A 327 -9.81 14.00 5.78
C VAL A 327 -11.32 13.81 5.96
N HIS A 328 -11.77 13.89 7.21
CA HIS A 328 -13.16 13.84 7.67
C HIS A 328 -13.55 15.15 8.34
N ALA A 329 -14.84 15.30 8.59
CA ALA A 329 -15.37 16.33 9.49
C ALA A 329 -16.45 15.70 10.36
N TYR A 330 -16.67 16.12 11.60
CA TYR A 330 -16.02 17.19 12.35
C TYR A 330 -15.55 16.65 13.70
N SER A 331 -14.81 17.46 14.48
CA SER A 331 -14.60 17.39 15.95
C SER A 331 -13.26 18.04 16.37
N GLY A 332 -12.40 18.44 15.44
CA GLY A 332 -11.06 18.93 15.76
C GLY A 332 -10.15 17.81 16.28
N LEU A 333 -10.03 16.70 15.54
CA LEU A 333 -9.22 15.55 15.97
C LEU A 333 -8.14 15.22 14.94
N VAL A 334 -7.02 14.74 15.46
CA VAL A 334 -5.98 14.04 14.70
C VAL A 334 -5.98 12.60 15.19
N LEU A 335 -6.65 11.73 14.45
CA LEU A 335 -6.83 10.33 14.81
C LEU A 335 -5.70 9.48 14.27
N ARG A 336 -5.19 8.57 15.11
CA ARG A 336 -4.19 7.55 14.76
C ARG A 336 -4.74 6.14 15.00
N PRO A 337 -4.16 5.11 14.35
CA PRO A 337 -4.54 3.73 14.64
C PRO A 337 -4.36 3.39 16.14
N PHE A 338 -5.22 2.57 16.73
CA PHE A 338 -6.31 1.82 16.09
C PHE A 338 -7.70 2.40 16.35
N GLY A 339 -8.64 2.14 15.44
CA GLY A 339 -10.08 2.33 15.66
C GLY A 339 -10.78 1.06 16.13
N ASN A 340 -10.27 -0.11 15.74
CA ASN A 340 -10.88 -1.41 16.01
C ASN A 340 -10.57 -2.01 17.39
N GLN A 341 -9.72 -1.37 18.20
CA GLN A 341 -9.32 -1.86 19.52
C GLN A 341 -8.87 -0.71 20.43
N ASP A 342 -9.06 -0.86 21.75
CA ASP A 342 -8.66 0.16 22.73
C ASP A 342 -7.14 0.24 22.94
N ASN A 343 -6.42 -0.85 22.66
CA ASN A 343 -4.97 -0.88 22.82
C ASN A 343 -4.27 -0.19 21.66
N GLU A 344 -3.26 0.64 21.96
CA GLU A 344 -2.41 1.24 20.94
C GLU A 344 -1.67 0.18 20.09
N ALA A 345 -1.16 0.60 18.94
CA ALA A 345 -0.31 -0.24 18.12
C ALA A 345 0.93 -0.73 18.90
N PRO A 346 1.32 -2.02 18.76
CA PRO A 346 2.50 -2.55 19.44
C PRO A 346 3.76 -1.74 19.19
N ALA A 347 4.68 -1.74 20.16
CA ALA A 347 5.97 -1.07 20.04
C ALA A 347 6.74 -1.56 18.79
N PRO A 348 7.43 -0.67 18.06
CA PRO A 348 7.63 0.76 18.35
C PRO A 348 6.55 1.69 17.78
N TYR A 349 5.49 1.15 17.15
CA TYR A 349 4.62 1.93 16.29
C TYR A 349 3.65 2.86 17.04
N GLY A 350 3.05 2.40 18.15
CA GLY A 350 2.11 3.21 18.94
C GLY A 350 2.73 4.53 19.39
N ALA A 351 3.93 4.47 19.99
CA ALA A 351 4.68 5.65 20.41
C ALA A 351 5.05 6.57 19.24
N LYS A 352 5.48 6.01 18.10
CA LYS A 352 5.81 6.80 16.89
C LYS A 352 4.60 7.54 16.33
N LEU A 353 3.46 6.85 16.20
CA LEU A 353 2.21 7.44 15.73
C LEU A 353 1.68 8.49 16.70
N LYS A 354 1.85 8.28 18.01
CA LYS A 354 1.51 9.29 19.02
C LYS A 354 2.35 10.56 18.83
N THR A 355 3.67 10.44 18.75
CA THR A 355 4.55 11.60 18.51
C THR A 355 4.20 12.31 17.20
N LEU A 356 3.95 11.55 16.14
CA LEU A 356 3.53 12.09 14.84
C LEU A 356 2.22 12.88 14.97
N GLY A 357 1.18 12.28 15.55
CA GLY A 357 -0.12 12.92 15.75
C GLY A 357 -0.03 14.18 16.62
N ASP A 358 0.76 14.15 17.70
CA ASP A 358 0.95 15.28 18.61
C ASP A 358 1.62 16.46 17.89
N ARG A 359 2.62 16.21 17.03
CA ARG A 359 3.30 17.26 16.25
C ARG A 359 2.41 17.83 15.15
N VAL A 360 1.66 16.97 14.46
CA VAL A 360 0.68 17.38 13.46
C VAL A 360 -0.40 18.26 14.10
N LYS A 361 -0.92 17.84 15.25
CA LYS A 361 -1.85 18.64 16.08
C LYS A 361 -1.24 20.02 16.42
N THR A 362 -0.02 20.06 16.94
CA THR A 362 0.65 21.33 17.27
C THR A 362 0.78 22.24 16.05
N ALA A 363 1.07 21.70 14.87
CA ALA A 363 1.15 22.48 13.64
C ALA A 363 -0.22 23.06 13.23
N ILE A 364 -1.30 22.30 13.35
CA ILE A 364 -2.68 22.78 13.07
C ILE A 364 -3.09 23.91 14.00
N GLU A 365 -2.64 23.89 15.26
CA GLU A 365 -2.98 24.90 16.27
C GLU A 365 -2.21 26.24 16.09
N VAL A 366 -1.26 26.32 15.15
CA VAL A 366 -0.50 27.56 14.89
C VAL A 366 -1.43 28.61 14.26
N ASN A 367 -1.64 29.72 14.98
CA ASN A 367 -2.58 30.78 14.59
C ASN A 367 -4.03 30.31 14.41
N ASN A 368 -4.38 29.16 14.97
CA ASN A 368 -5.74 28.64 14.99
C ASN A 368 -6.35 28.86 16.38
N THR A 369 -7.58 29.37 16.42
CA THR A 369 -8.34 29.53 17.67
C THR A 369 -9.05 28.25 18.10
N TYR A 370 -9.20 27.28 17.18
CA TYR A 370 -9.72 25.95 17.47
C TYR A 370 -8.63 25.05 18.06
N ARG A 371 -9.04 24.21 19.01
CA ARG A 371 -8.18 23.23 19.63
C ARG A 371 -8.37 21.88 18.96
N TYR A 372 -7.26 21.19 18.72
CA TYR A 372 -7.27 19.84 18.21
C TYR A 372 -6.80 18.84 19.28
N THR A 373 -7.34 17.63 19.24
CA THR A 373 -6.90 16.52 20.09
C THR A 373 -6.27 15.42 19.25
N SER A 374 -5.06 15.00 19.64
CA SER A 374 -4.36 13.84 19.06
C SER A 374 -4.66 12.62 19.93
N GLN A 375 -5.33 11.62 19.37
CA GLN A 375 -5.77 10.43 20.11
C GLN A 375 -5.95 9.23 19.17
N THR A 376 -6.09 8.02 19.72
CA THR A 376 -6.43 6.85 18.90
C THR A 376 -7.86 7.00 18.37
N ALA A 377 -8.16 6.39 17.22
CA ALA A 377 -9.54 6.39 16.71
C ALA A 377 -10.51 5.70 17.69
N ALA A 378 -10.06 4.67 18.43
CA ALA A 378 -10.86 3.99 19.44
C ALA A 378 -11.22 4.87 20.65
N ASP A 379 -10.39 5.88 20.97
CA ASP A 379 -10.70 6.87 22.03
C ASP A 379 -11.94 7.71 21.72
N LEU A 380 -12.28 7.88 20.43
CA LEU A 380 -13.58 8.40 20.02
C LEU A 380 -14.65 7.34 20.32
N TYR A 381 -14.51 6.19 19.66
CA TYR A 381 -15.27 4.97 19.90
C TYR A 381 -14.71 3.81 19.07
N LEU A 382 -15.05 2.57 19.41
CA LEU A 382 -14.69 1.42 18.58
C LEU A 382 -15.34 1.49 17.19
N ALA A 383 -14.51 1.38 16.16
CA ALA A 383 -14.89 1.41 14.75
C ALA A 383 -14.11 0.35 13.97
N TYR A 384 -14.82 -0.46 13.19
CA TYR A 384 -14.24 -1.57 12.44
C TYR A 384 -14.24 -1.29 10.94
N GLY A 385 -13.23 -1.78 10.22
CA GLY A 385 -13.14 -1.64 8.78
C GLY A 385 -12.88 -0.21 8.29
N SER A 386 -12.14 0.57 9.07
CA SER A 386 -11.74 1.93 8.70
C SER A 386 -10.60 1.94 7.68
N PHE A 387 -10.54 2.99 6.86
CA PHE A 387 -9.44 3.22 5.92
C PHE A 387 -8.10 3.26 6.66
N MET A 388 -8.02 4.04 7.74
CA MET A 388 -6.80 4.24 8.52
C MET A 388 -6.25 2.92 9.08
N ASP A 389 -7.09 2.10 9.72
CA ASP A 389 -6.64 0.81 10.25
C ASP A 389 -6.18 -0.12 9.13
N SER A 390 -6.90 -0.14 7.99
CA SER A 390 -6.53 -0.94 6.82
C SER A 390 -5.20 -0.50 6.21
N ILE A 391 -4.92 0.81 6.07
CA ILE A 391 -3.60 1.29 5.64
C ILE A 391 -2.52 0.81 6.59
N PHE A 392 -2.71 1.00 7.90
CA PHE A 392 -1.70 0.61 8.86
C PHE A 392 -1.48 -0.91 8.88
N LEU A 393 -2.55 -1.71 8.85
CA LEU A 393 -2.46 -3.17 8.96
C LEU A 393 -1.97 -3.83 7.67
N GLU A 394 -2.43 -3.36 6.50
CA GLU A 394 -2.27 -4.06 5.22
C GLU A 394 -1.18 -3.44 4.32
N PHE A 395 -0.72 -2.21 4.63
CA PHE A 395 0.35 -1.53 3.88
C PHE A 395 1.60 -1.32 4.73
N ASN A 396 2.19 -2.38 5.27
CA ASN A 396 3.50 -2.34 5.95
C ASN A 396 3.61 -1.39 7.15
N LYS A 397 2.54 -1.19 7.93
CA LYS A 397 2.54 -0.19 9.01
C LYS A 397 2.84 1.22 8.48
N THR A 398 2.40 1.52 7.26
CA THR A 398 2.53 2.85 6.64
C THR A 398 1.91 3.88 7.56
N ALA A 399 2.61 5.00 7.75
CA ALA A 399 2.14 6.09 8.59
C ALA A 399 0.80 6.61 8.04
N THR A 400 -0.20 6.70 8.89
CA THR A 400 -1.53 7.15 8.50
C THR A 400 -2.19 7.86 9.66
N LEU A 401 -2.93 8.92 9.31
CA LEU A 401 -3.75 9.70 10.22
C LEU A 401 -5.08 10.03 9.52
N SER A 402 -6.13 10.17 10.31
CA SER A 402 -7.38 10.80 9.85
C SER A 402 -7.57 12.12 10.58
N PHE A 403 -8.01 13.13 9.84
CA PHE A 403 -8.35 14.42 10.41
C PHE A 403 -9.86 14.48 10.61
N GLU A 404 -10.32 14.91 11.77
CA GLU A 404 -11.69 15.37 11.96
C GLU A 404 -11.64 16.89 12.04
N MET A 405 -12.15 17.55 11.00
CA MET A 405 -12.07 19.01 10.86
C MET A 405 -12.75 19.76 12.01
N GLU A 406 -12.31 20.99 12.27
CA GLU A 406 -12.99 21.89 13.19
C GLU A 406 -14.44 22.18 12.76
N GLY A 407 -15.31 22.39 13.75
CA GLY A 407 -16.72 22.63 13.55
C GLY A 407 -17.57 22.06 14.66
N ARG A 408 -18.88 22.27 14.56
CA ARG A 408 -19.91 21.74 15.50
C ARG A 408 -21.02 20.98 14.77
N GLY A 409 -20.76 20.57 13.53
CA GLY A 409 -21.78 20.01 12.65
C GLY A 409 -21.35 19.97 11.19
N PHE A 410 -22.16 19.29 10.38
CA PHE A 410 -21.92 19.14 8.94
C PHE A 410 -22.43 20.32 8.10
N VAL A 411 -23.31 21.16 8.66
CA VAL A 411 -23.88 22.35 8.01
C VAL A 411 -23.16 23.58 8.57
N GLN A 412 -22.19 24.08 7.81
CA GLN A 412 -21.34 25.20 8.25
C GLN A 412 -21.43 26.40 7.28
N SER A 413 -21.13 27.58 7.80
CA SER A 413 -20.95 28.79 6.99
C SER A 413 -19.75 28.65 6.05
N GLU A 414 -19.84 29.23 4.85
CA GLU A 414 -18.74 29.26 3.87
C GLU A 414 -17.47 29.94 4.41
N SER A 415 -17.61 30.79 5.43
CA SER A 415 -16.49 31.48 6.08
C SER A 415 -15.45 30.54 6.72
N VAL A 416 -15.80 29.27 6.96
CA VAL A 416 -14.87 28.28 7.55
C VAL A 416 -13.94 27.64 6.51
N ILE A 417 -14.27 27.74 5.21
CA ILE A 417 -13.57 27.01 4.15
C ILE A 417 -12.06 27.34 4.11
N ARG A 418 -11.71 28.63 4.10
CA ARG A 418 -10.31 29.06 4.02
C ARG A 418 -9.55 28.83 5.32
N PRO A 419 -10.06 29.25 6.50
CA PRO A 419 -9.37 28.97 7.77
C PRO A 419 -9.15 27.47 7.99
N GLY A 420 -10.19 26.65 7.86
CA GLY A 420 -10.07 25.20 8.04
C GLY A 420 -9.10 24.56 7.04
N GLY A 421 -9.16 24.99 5.78
CA GLY A 421 -8.20 24.60 4.74
C GLY A 421 -6.76 24.92 5.12
N GLN A 422 -6.51 26.15 5.59
CA GLN A 422 -5.18 26.61 6.01
C GLN A 422 -4.67 25.86 7.25
N HIS A 423 -5.51 25.64 8.26
CA HIS A 423 -5.13 24.96 9.50
C HIS A 423 -4.72 23.51 9.23
N VAL A 424 -5.56 22.73 8.55
CA VAL A 424 -5.22 21.33 8.25
C VAL A 424 -4.09 21.22 7.22
N PHE A 425 -3.97 22.15 6.27
CA PHE A 425 -2.81 22.18 5.38
C PHE A 425 -1.48 22.25 6.15
N GLN A 426 -1.39 23.05 7.22
CA GLN A 426 -0.20 23.09 8.08
C GLN A 426 0.08 21.72 8.73
N GLY A 427 -0.98 21.03 9.19
CA GLY A 427 -0.89 19.67 9.72
C GLY A 427 -0.39 18.66 8.68
N ILE A 428 -0.91 18.72 7.44
CA ILE A 428 -0.50 17.84 6.33
C ILE A 428 0.97 18.08 5.95
N VAL A 429 1.41 19.33 5.91
CA VAL A 429 2.82 19.69 5.69
C VAL A 429 3.70 19.15 6.82
N GLN A 430 3.25 19.27 8.07
CA GLN A 430 3.99 18.71 9.20
C GLN A 430 4.06 17.19 9.15
N PHE A 431 2.97 16.51 8.79
CA PHE A 431 2.97 15.06 8.59
C PHE A 431 4.06 14.64 7.61
N ALA A 432 4.15 15.30 6.45
CA ALA A 432 5.16 15.00 5.45
C ALA A 432 6.61 15.21 5.94
N LYS A 433 6.85 16.22 6.78
CA LYS A 433 8.17 16.49 7.38
C LYS A 433 8.62 15.41 8.37
N GLU A 434 7.68 14.74 9.01
CA GLU A 434 7.97 13.68 10.00
C GLU A 434 8.12 12.29 9.35
N LEU A 435 7.76 12.16 8.06
CA LEU A 435 8.02 10.94 7.31
C LEU A 435 9.53 10.83 7.00
N PRO A 436 10.12 9.63 7.10
CA PRO A 436 11.54 9.44 6.83
C PRO A 436 11.88 9.82 5.39
N SER A 437 12.82 10.76 5.23
CA SER A 437 13.32 11.26 3.93
C SER A 437 14.11 10.24 3.12
N GLU A 438 14.50 9.13 3.73
CA GLU A 438 15.23 8.09 3.05
C GLU A 438 14.36 7.43 1.98
N SER A 439 14.87 7.44 0.75
CA SER A 439 14.63 6.44 -0.28
C SER A 439 15.12 5.06 0.17
N VAL A 440 14.71 4.62 1.37
CA VAL A 440 14.74 3.20 1.65
C VAL A 440 13.69 2.61 0.74
N ILE A 441 14.14 2.10 -0.39
CA ILE A 441 13.51 0.96 -1.04
C ILE A 441 13.56 -0.17 0.00
N ARG A 442 12.65 -0.11 0.97
CA ARG A 442 12.15 -1.27 1.69
C ARG A 442 11.02 -1.77 0.79
N PRO A 443 11.16 -2.95 0.17
CA PRO A 443 10.05 -3.54 -0.58
C PRO A 443 8.79 -3.53 0.29
N GLY A 444 7.67 -3.08 -0.29
CA GLY A 444 6.41 -2.83 0.42
C GLY A 444 5.88 -4.05 1.18
N GLY A 445 4.95 -3.86 2.11
CA GLY A 445 4.51 -4.87 3.08
C GLY A 445 3.76 -6.07 2.51
N GLN A 446 3.20 -5.98 1.31
CA GLN A 446 2.76 -7.18 0.57
C GLN A 446 3.94 -7.94 -0.03
N HIS A 447 5.00 -7.25 -0.45
CA HIS A 447 6.31 -7.80 -0.75
C HIS A 447 7.12 -8.14 0.51
N VAL A 448 6.66 -7.90 1.74
CA VAL A 448 7.32 -8.44 2.94
C VAL A 448 6.67 -9.76 3.33
N PHE A 449 5.37 -9.99 3.13
CA PHE A 449 4.83 -11.34 3.31
C PHE A 449 5.12 -12.23 2.10
N GLN A 450 4.91 -11.73 0.87
CA GLN A 450 5.42 -12.41 -0.31
C GLN A 450 6.93 -12.41 -0.35
N GLY A 451 7.62 -11.37 0.11
CA GLY A 451 9.08 -11.37 0.18
C GLY A 451 9.64 -12.12 1.37
N ILE A 452 8.92 -12.37 2.47
CA ILE A 452 9.35 -13.29 3.53
C ILE A 452 9.03 -14.72 3.10
N VAL A 453 7.93 -14.96 2.38
CA VAL A 453 7.63 -16.28 1.79
C VAL A 453 8.59 -16.57 0.64
N GLN A 454 8.85 -15.59 -0.22
CA GLN A 454 9.83 -15.64 -1.30
C GLN A 454 11.24 -15.73 -0.71
N PHE A 455 11.62 -14.86 0.23
CA PHE A 455 12.90 -14.96 0.95
C PHE A 455 12.98 -16.28 1.73
N ALA A 456 11.89 -16.83 2.28
CA ALA A 456 11.90 -18.17 2.89
C ALA A 456 11.95 -19.31 1.85
N LYS A 457 11.59 -19.05 0.58
CA LYS A 457 11.78 -19.96 -0.56
C LYS A 457 13.19 -19.82 -1.15
N GLU A 458 13.77 -18.61 -1.14
CA GLU A 458 15.10 -18.24 -1.65
C GLU A 458 16.21 -18.59 -0.64
N LEU A 459 15.99 -18.36 0.65
CA LEU A 459 16.96 -18.50 1.73
C LEU A 459 17.47 -19.93 1.83
N PRO A 460 16.64 -21.01 1.80
CA PRO A 460 17.17 -22.36 1.73
C PRO A 460 18.04 -22.59 0.48
N MET A 461 17.65 -22.08 -0.69
CA MET A 461 18.42 -22.28 -1.93
C MET A 461 19.78 -21.53 -1.92
N LEU A 462 19.89 -20.46 -1.13
CA LEU A 462 21.11 -19.65 -0.95
C LEU A 462 21.85 -19.92 0.37
N ASP A 463 21.30 -20.75 1.25
CA ASP A 463 21.91 -21.10 2.53
C ASP A 463 23.12 -22.01 2.28
N SER A 464 24.22 -21.74 2.96
CA SER A 464 25.38 -22.64 3.01
C SER A 464 25.05 -23.96 3.70
N LEU A 465 24.04 -23.99 4.57
CA LEU A 465 23.59 -25.19 5.27
C LEU A 465 22.68 -26.08 4.42
N TYR A 466 22.24 -25.61 3.24
CA TYR A 466 21.41 -26.41 2.34
C TYR A 466 22.29 -27.42 1.58
N PRO A 467 22.14 -28.75 1.82
CA PRO A 467 23.13 -29.76 1.43
C PRO A 467 23.06 -30.12 -0.07
N THR A 468 23.31 -29.13 -0.93
CA THR A 468 23.43 -29.29 -2.39
C THR A 468 24.78 -29.88 -2.81
N GLY A 469 25.74 -29.97 -1.88
CA GLY A 469 27.08 -30.47 -2.15
C GLY A 469 28.03 -29.42 -2.76
N GLY A 470 27.66 -28.13 -2.79
CA GLY A 470 28.53 -27.03 -3.22
C GLY A 470 29.89 -27.04 -2.51
N PHE A 471 29.87 -27.24 -1.18
CA PHE A 471 31.08 -27.41 -0.36
C PHE A 471 31.98 -28.56 -0.79
N ALA A 472 31.46 -29.58 -1.47
CA ALA A 472 32.30 -30.71 -1.89
C ALA A 472 33.15 -30.38 -3.12
N HIS A 473 33.00 -29.22 -3.78
CA HIS A 473 33.68 -28.90 -5.03
C HIS A 473 34.35 -27.50 -4.97
N SER A 474 35.48 -27.34 -5.67
CA SER A 474 36.27 -26.10 -5.67
C SER A 474 36.14 -25.27 -6.95
N LEU A 475 35.34 -25.72 -7.94
CA LEU A 475 35.23 -25.10 -9.27
C LEU A 475 36.60 -24.89 -9.95
N GLY A 476 37.56 -25.78 -9.69
CA GLY A 476 38.92 -25.72 -10.23
C GLY A 476 39.90 -24.90 -9.40
N LEU A 477 39.46 -24.22 -8.32
CA LEU A 477 40.35 -23.41 -7.49
C LEU A 477 41.44 -24.26 -6.79
N GLU A 478 41.11 -25.46 -6.32
CA GLU A 478 42.11 -26.35 -5.69
C GLU A 478 43.19 -26.77 -6.70
N ALA A 479 42.80 -27.10 -7.93
CA ALA A 479 43.74 -27.45 -8.99
C ALA A 479 44.59 -26.23 -9.41
N ALA A 480 43.98 -25.05 -9.51
CA ALA A 480 44.69 -23.80 -9.80
C ALA A 480 45.81 -23.50 -8.78
N VAL A 481 45.53 -23.75 -7.50
CA VAL A 481 46.48 -23.53 -6.40
C VAL A 481 47.58 -24.58 -6.40
N GLN A 482 47.25 -25.86 -6.52
CA GLN A 482 48.24 -26.96 -6.39
C GLN A 482 49.18 -27.07 -7.58
N GLU A 483 48.69 -26.86 -8.80
CA GLU A 483 49.52 -26.89 -10.00
C GLU A 483 50.36 -25.61 -10.17
N ASN A 484 50.27 -24.69 -9.19
CA ASN A 484 50.96 -23.40 -9.18
C ASN A 484 50.72 -22.59 -10.48
N VAL A 485 49.60 -22.87 -11.17
CA VAL A 485 49.23 -22.27 -12.46
C VAL A 485 48.96 -20.77 -12.30
N ALA A 486 48.81 -20.29 -11.06
CA ALA A 486 48.87 -18.89 -10.71
C ALA A 486 49.22 -18.73 -9.22
N ALA A 487 50.18 -17.88 -8.89
CA ALA A 487 50.58 -17.58 -7.52
C ALA A 487 49.41 -16.97 -6.73
N VAL A 488 48.63 -17.79 -6.04
CA VAL A 488 47.68 -17.36 -5.02
C VAL A 488 48.36 -17.52 -3.65
N GLN A 489 49.44 -16.76 -3.45
CA GLN A 489 50.01 -16.53 -2.13
C GLN A 489 50.14 -15.02 -1.90
N GLU A 490 49.28 -14.55 -1.00
CA GLU A 490 49.31 -13.31 -0.23
C GLU A 490 49.63 -11.95 -0.88
N ASN A 491 48.72 -11.02 -0.60
CA ASN A 491 48.87 -9.58 -0.53
C ASN A 491 48.87 -8.77 -1.84
N VAL A 492 47.72 -8.11 -2.05
CA VAL A 492 47.59 -6.69 -2.39
C VAL A 492 48.75 -6.12 -3.21
N VAL A 493 48.52 -6.03 -4.53
CA VAL A 493 49.23 -5.13 -5.47
C VAL A 493 50.76 -5.19 -5.37
N LYS A 494 51.39 -6.09 -6.12
CA LYS A 494 52.60 -5.75 -6.87
C LYS A 494 52.53 -6.33 -8.28
N ALA A 495 52.78 -5.44 -9.24
CA ALA A 495 52.88 -5.73 -10.66
C ALA A 495 54.14 -6.56 -10.99
N GLY A 496 54.00 -7.46 -11.97
CA GLY A 496 55.06 -8.23 -12.66
C GLY A 496 55.33 -9.61 -12.01
N ASP A 497 55.25 -10.75 -12.67
CA ASP A 497 54.96 -11.12 -14.07
C ASP A 497 54.21 -12.47 -14.03
N HIS A 498 53.04 -12.53 -14.69
CA HIS A 498 52.25 -13.73 -15.06
C HIS A 498 51.42 -14.49 -13.99
N GLY A 499 51.21 -13.98 -12.78
CA GLY A 499 50.28 -14.60 -11.81
C GLY A 499 48.84 -14.08 -11.89
N VAL A 500 47.84 -14.97 -12.00
CA VAL A 500 46.40 -14.64 -11.90
C VAL A 500 45.99 -14.48 -10.43
N SER A 501 45.37 -13.35 -10.07
CA SER A 501 44.88 -13.11 -8.71
C SER A 501 43.57 -13.86 -8.43
N LEU A 502 43.26 -14.14 -7.15
CA LEU A 502 41.96 -14.71 -6.75
C LEU A 502 40.78 -13.89 -7.31
N ARG A 503 40.92 -12.57 -7.43
CA ARG A 503 39.89 -11.69 -7.99
C ARG A 503 39.69 -11.90 -9.48
N GLU A 504 40.75 -12.12 -10.23
CA GLU A 504 40.68 -12.46 -11.66
C GLU A 504 40.09 -13.86 -11.88
N PHE A 505 40.40 -14.81 -10.98
CA PHE A 505 39.76 -16.13 -10.98
C PHE A 505 38.25 -16.02 -10.73
N LEU A 506 37.84 -15.25 -9.72
CA LEU A 506 36.42 -15.00 -9.40
C LEU A 506 35.70 -14.27 -10.53
N SER A 507 36.34 -13.27 -11.14
CA SER A 507 35.81 -12.57 -12.33
C SER A 507 35.61 -13.53 -13.49
N SER A 508 36.64 -14.31 -13.84
CA SER A 508 36.57 -15.31 -14.93
C SER A 508 35.47 -16.34 -14.65
N THR A 509 35.32 -16.76 -13.40
CA THR A 509 34.27 -17.69 -12.97
C THR A 509 32.87 -17.08 -13.11
N LEU A 510 32.67 -15.82 -12.73
CA LEU A 510 31.40 -15.11 -12.90
C LEU A 510 31.06 -14.94 -14.39
N HIS A 511 32.03 -14.55 -15.21
CA HIS A 511 31.81 -14.42 -16.64
C HIS A 511 31.51 -15.78 -17.30
N GLN A 512 32.17 -16.86 -16.85
CA GLN A 512 31.90 -18.23 -17.26
C GLN A 512 30.49 -18.67 -16.86
N ALA A 513 30.09 -18.48 -15.61
CA ALA A 513 28.74 -18.77 -15.15
C ALA A 513 27.68 -17.97 -15.94
N GLY A 514 27.96 -16.70 -16.22
CA GLY A 514 27.11 -15.83 -17.05
C GLY A 514 26.92 -16.31 -18.48
N ASN A 515 27.95 -16.86 -19.11
CA ASN A 515 27.91 -17.32 -20.50
C ASN A 515 27.47 -18.77 -20.67
N PHE A 516 27.81 -19.62 -19.71
CA PHE A 516 27.54 -21.04 -19.79
C PHE A 516 26.29 -21.42 -19.01
N ALA A 517 26.21 -21.06 -17.72
CA ALA A 517 25.20 -21.59 -16.82
C ALA A 517 23.89 -20.78 -16.83
N LEU A 518 23.93 -19.45 -16.96
CA LEU A 518 22.71 -18.63 -16.96
C LEU A 518 21.73 -18.99 -18.08
N PRO A 519 22.16 -19.25 -19.33
CA PRO A 519 21.21 -19.63 -20.37
C PRO A 519 20.49 -20.97 -20.09
N ILE A 520 21.19 -21.91 -19.44
CA ILE A 520 20.65 -23.19 -18.98
C ILE A 520 19.62 -22.94 -17.85
N VAL A 521 19.97 -22.11 -16.87
CA VAL A 521 19.07 -21.73 -15.75
C VAL A 521 17.82 -21.05 -16.28
N PHE A 522 17.96 -20.08 -17.18
CA PHE A 522 16.84 -19.34 -17.76
C PHE A 522 15.89 -20.25 -18.53
N SER A 523 16.41 -21.11 -19.41
CA SER A 523 15.60 -22.05 -20.19
C SER A 523 14.84 -23.04 -19.29
N ALA A 524 15.46 -23.47 -18.19
CA ALA A 524 14.82 -24.34 -17.20
C ALA A 524 13.73 -23.61 -16.38
N ILE A 525 13.89 -22.31 -16.11
CA ILE A 525 12.86 -21.46 -15.48
C ILE A 525 11.68 -21.27 -16.43
N ASP A 526 11.95 -20.94 -17.69
CA ASP A 526 10.92 -20.72 -18.71
C ASP A 526 10.10 -21.99 -18.96
N ALA A 527 10.77 -23.14 -19.09
CA ALA A 527 10.11 -24.43 -19.21
C ALA A 527 9.19 -24.78 -18.03
N ALA A 528 9.55 -24.35 -16.81
CA ALA A 528 8.76 -24.56 -15.60
C ALA A 528 7.61 -23.55 -15.41
N ARG A 529 7.63 -22.41 -16.11
CA ARG A 529 6.63 -21.32 -15.96
C ARG A 529 5.65 -21.19 -17.13
N GLY A 530 5.97 -21.72 -18.32
CA GLY A 530 5.11 -21.68 -19.51
C GLY A 530 3.92 -22.67 -19.47
N ASP A 531 3.38 -23.02 -20.65
CA ASP A 531 2.21 -23.92 -20.85
C ASP A 531 2.32 -25.32 -20.18
N ALA A 532 3.51 -25.67 -19.69
CA ALA A 532 3.80 -26.92 -19.00
C ALA A 532 3.44 -26.92 -17.50
N LYS A 533 3.09 -25.76 -16.92
CA LYS A 533 2.74 -25.65 -15.49
C LYS A 533 1.55 -26.53 -15.11
N ASP A 534 0.61 -26.70 -16.04
CA ASP A 534 -0.61 -27.51 -15.86
C ASP A 534 -0.49 -28.92 -16.47
N ASN A 535 0.65 -29.27 -17.07
CA ASN A 535 0.90 -30.58 -17.70
C ASN A 535 2.27 -31.16 -17.33
N SER A 536 2.29 -32.00 -16.29
CA SER A 536 3.50 -32.65 -15.75
C SER A 536 4.31 -33.44 -16.79
N VAL A 537 3.69 -33.97 -17.84
CA VAL A 537 4.39 -34.73 -18.89
C VAL A 537 5.25 -33.81 -19.76
N VAL A 538 4.69 -32.66 -20.16
CA VAL A 538 5.40 -31.67 -20.99
C VAL A 538 6.59 -31.08 -20.25
N LEU A 539 6.44 -30.82 -18.94
CA LEU A 539 7.55 -30.33 -18.11
C LEU A 539 8.68 -31.36 -18.02
N VAL A 540 8.36 -32.65 -17.85
CA VAL A 540 9.37 -33.71 -17.79
C VAL A 540 10.13 -33.83 -19.11
N ASP A 541 9.45 -33.75 -20.25
CA ASP A 541 10.09 -33.81 -21.57
C ASP A 541 11.01 -32.62 -21.81
N LYS A 542 10.54 -31.39 -21.58
CA LYS A 542 11.36 -30.17 -21.69
C LYS A 542 12.56 -30.19 -20.75
N PHE A 543 12.36 -30.66 -19.51
CA PHE A 543 13.47 -30.80 -18.55
C PHE A 543 14.55 -31.74 -19.08
N LEU A 544 14.16 -32.91 -19.59
CA LEU A 544 15.12 -33.91 -20.08
C LEU A 544 15.81 -33.48 -21.37
N GLU A 545 15.14 -32.70 -22.22
CA GLU A 545 15.71 -32.05 -23.39
C GLU A 545 16.80 -31.03 -23.01
N ILE A 546 16.47 -30.07 -22.13
CA ILE A 546 17.41 -29.07 -21.62
C ILE A 546 18.59 -29.77 -20.92
N ASN A 547 18.33 -30.83 -20.16
CA ASN A 547 19.38 -31.60 -19.49
C ASN A 547 20.29 -32.36 -20.48
N ALA A 548 19.75 -32.84 -21.61
CA ALA A 548 20.55 -33.45 -22.67
C ALA A 548 21.44 -32.41 -23.37
N GLN A 549 20.90 -31.22 -23.67
CA GLN A 549 21.66 -30.10 -24.21
C GLN A 549 22.78 -29.68 -23.25
N ALA A 550 22.48 -29.50 -21.96
CA ALA A 550 23.49 -29.24 -20.93
C ALA A 550 24.57 -30.34 -20.91
N THR A 551 24.18 -31.62 -20.99
CA THR A 551 25.12 -32.76 -21.02
C THR A 551 26.10 -32.69 -22.19
N ALA A 552 25.66 -32.16 -23.34
CA ALA A 552 26.47 -31.97 -24.54
C ALA A 552 27.40 -30.75 -24.44
N LEU A 553 26.99 -29.71 -23.70
CA LEU A 553 27.76 -28.49 -23.48
C LEU A 553 28.95 -28.68 -22.52
N TYR A 554 28.84 -29.59 -21.55
CA TYR A 554 29.95 -29.88 -20.63
C TYR A 554 31.07 -30.67 -21.35
N SER A 555 32.17 -29.96 -21.67
CA SER A 555 33.40 -30.51 -22.27
C SER A 555 34.34 -31.17 -21.24
N ASN A 556 34.25 -30.77 -19.97
CA ASN A 556 35.08 -31.26 -18.87
C ASN A 556 34.35 -32.33 -18.04
N HIS A 557 34.96 -33.52 -17.88
CA HIS A 557 34.38 -34.64 -17.13
C HIS A 557 34.26 -34.40 -15.62
N VAL A 558 35.21 -33.69 -15.00
CA VAL A 558 35.15 -33.26 -13.58
C VAL A 558 33.99 -32.29 -13.39
N ALA A 559 33.90 -31.24 -14.20
CA ALA A 559 32.81 -30.26 -14.13
C ALA A 559 31.43 -30.92 -14.35
N LYS A 560 31.35 -31.83 -15.31
CA LYS A 560 30.16 -32.62 -15.62
C LYS A 560 29.73 -33.47 -14.42
N LYS A 561 30.67 -34.20 -13.81
CA LYS A 561 30.41 -35.06 -12.65
C LYS A 561 30.01 -34.26 -11.42
N ALA A 562 30.70 -33.15 -11.14
CA ALA A 562 30.34 -32.23 -10.07
C ALA A 562 28.93 -31.67 -10.24
N SER A 563 28.60 -31.18 -11.45
CA SER A 563 27.26 -30.67 -11.79
C SER A 563 26.17 -31.73 -11.64
N MET A 564 26.42 -32.98 -12.04
CA MET A 564 25.47 -34.08 -11.88
C MET A 564 25.29 -34.51 -10.41
N SER A 565 26.38 -34.52 -9.64
CA SER A 565 26.36 -34.83 -8.21
C SER A 565 25.52 -33.79 -7.44
N GLN A 566 25.80 -32.50 -7.69
CA GLN A 566 25.06 -31.38 -7.10
C GLN A 566 23.60 -31.36 -7.56
N GLY A 567 23.34 -31.57 -8.85
CA GLY A 567 21.97 -31.64 -9.37
C GLY A 567 21.16 -32.80 -8.77
N ALA A 568 21.78 -33.97 -8.59
CA ALA A 568 21.11 -35.09 -7.93
C ALA A 568 20.85 -34.83 -6.43
N ALA A 569 21.74 -34.13 -5.74
CA ALA A 569 21.54 -33.71 -4.35
C ALA A 569 20.40 -32.69 -4.24
N LEU A 570 20.43 -31.65 -5.06
CA LEU A 570 19.39 -30.62 -5.11
C LEU A 570 18.03 -31.21 -5.48
N LEU A 571 17.95 -32.13 -6.44
CA LEU A 571 16.69 -32.78 -6.82
C LEU A 571 16.11 -33.60 -5.67
N ARG A 572 16.94 -34.36 -4.93
CA ARG A 572 16.48 -35.12 -3.76
C ARG A 572 15.95 -34.18 -2.67
N LEU A 573 16.67 -33.09 -2.42
CA LEU A 573 16.35 -32.14 -1.39
C LEU A 573 15.09 -31.35 -1.73
N ALA A 574 14.93 -30.91 -2.98
CA ALA A 574 13.72 -30.27 -3.46
C ALA A 574 12.49 -31.19 -3.34
N ILE A 575 12.64 -32.47 -3.67
CA ILE A 575 11.58 -33.48 -3.46
C ILE A 575 11.27 -33.63 -1.96
N SER A 576 12.26 -33.71 -1.07
CA SER A 576 11.98 -33.89 0.36
C SER A 576 11.37 -32.64 1.02
N THR A 577 11.79 -31.45 0.58
CA THR A 577 11.43 -30.17 1.21
C THR A 577 10.08 -29.66 0.73
N TYR A 578 9.81 -29.69 -0.58
CA TYR A 578 8.66 -28.99 -1.16
C TYR A 578 7.47 -29.92 -1.51
N HIS A 579 7.70 -31.23 -1.67
CA HIS A 579 6.65 -32.18 -2.11
C HIS A 579 5.48 -32.33 -1.12
N ARG A 580 5.68 -32.11 0.18
CA ARG A 580 4.61 -32.27 1.20
C ARG A 580 3.74 -31.02 1.40
N GLN A 581 4.17 -29.84 0.96
CA GLN A 581 3.53 -28.56 1.29
C GLN A 581 2.88 -27.83 0.09
N GLU A 582 3.30 -28.09 -1.16
CA GLU A 582 2.95 -27.24 -2.32
C GLU A 582 2.19 -27.97 -3.48
N GLY A 583 1.65 -29.18 -3.29
CA GLY A 583 0.74 -29.83 -4.26
C GLY A 583 1.37 -30.41 -5.56
N ASP A 584 0.53 -30.63 -6.59
CA ASP A 584 0.79 -31.45 -7.80
C ASP A 584 2.00 -31.03 -8.66
N ALA A 585 2.41 -29.75 -8.63
CA ALA A 585 3.51 -29.24 -9.48
C ALA A 585 4.87 -29.87 -9.14
N PHE A 586 5.14 -30.16 -7.86
CA PHE A 586 6.36 -30.82 -7.41
C PHE A 586 6.34 -32.36 -7.59
N ALA A 587 5.19 -32.96 -7.90
CA ALA A 587 5.11 -34.37 -8.30
C ALA A 587 5.87 -34.63 -9.60
N SER A 588 5.98 -33.63 -10.48
CA SER A 588 6.78 -33.67 -11.70
C SER A 588 8.27 -33.93 -11.43
N LEU A 589 8.84 -33.47 -10.31
CA LEU A 589 10.24 -33.76 -9.94
C LEU A 589 10.47 -35.24 -9.63
N VAL A 590 9.47 -35.91 -9.03
CA VAL A 590 9.50 -37.36 -8.81
C VAL A 590 9.47 -38.09 -10.15
N GLN A 591 8.67 -37.60 -11.10
CA GLN A 591 8.61 -38.16 -12.45
C GLN A 591 9.91 -37.92 -13.22
N ILE A 592 10.49 -36.72 -13.16
CA ILE A 592 11.82 -36.41 -13.73
C ILE A 592 12.87 -37.42 -13.23
N ARG A 593 12.87 -37.72 -11.92
CA ARG A 593 13.81 -38.70 -11.34
C ARG A 593 13.58 -40.12 -11.89
N LYS A 594 12.34 -40.53 -12.10
CA LYS A 594 12.00 -41.85 -12.65
C LYS A 594 12.33 -41.93 -14.15
N GLU A 595 11.93 -40.91 -14.91
CA GLU A 595 12.10 -40.82 -16.35
C GLU A 595 13.55 -40.65 -16.76
N SER A 596 14.33 -39.87 -16.02
CA SER A 596 15.78 -39.77 -16.20
C SER A 596 16.45 -41.15 -16.15
N LYS A 597 16.06 -42.00 -15.18
CA LYS A 597 16.54 -43.39 -15.09
C LYS A 597 15.99 -44.27 -16.23
N ARG A 598 14.69 -44.18 -16.53
CA ARG A 598 14.02 -44.98 -17.57
C ARG A 598 14.63 -44.74 -18.95
N ARG A 599 14.89 -43.46 -19.29
CA ARG A 599 15.49 -43.03 -20.55
C ARG A 599 17.02 -43.08 -20.55
N LYS A 600 17.63 -43.66 -19.50
CA LYS A 600 19.08 -43.87 -19.37
C LYS A 600 19.91 -42.57 -19.48
N HIS A 601 19.40 -41.46 -18.96
CA HIS A 601 20.23 -40.26 -18.83
C HIS A 601 21.37 -40.51 -17.82
N PRO A 602 22.58 -39.97 -18.07
CA PRO A 602 23.75 -40.17 -17.20
C PRO A 602 23.62 -39.50 -15.83
N GLY A 603 22.73 -38.51 -15.71
CA GLY A 603 22.47 -37.74 -14.50
C GLY A 603 21.61 -36.52 -14.78
N VAL A 604 21.42 -35.67 -13.78
CA VAL A 604 20.72 -34.38 -13.90
C VAL A 604 21.64 -33.25 -13.45
N HIS A 605 21.77 -32.20 -14.27
CA HIS A 605 22.69 -31.10 -14.04
C HIS A 605 22.14 -30.08 -13.02
N HIS A 606 23.04 -29.52 -12.21
CA HIS A 606 22.70 -28.56 -11.16
C HIS A 606 21.95 -27.33 -11.71
N ALA A 607 22.47 -26.68 -12.76
CA ALA A 607 21.85 -25.51 -13.38
C ALA A 607 20.40 -25.76 -13.85
N VAL A 608 20.15 -26.94 -14.41
CA VAL A 608 18.82 -27.34 -14.90
C VAL A 608 17.86 -27.56 -13.74
N VAL A 609 18.29 -28.32 -12.72
CA VAL A 609 17.48 -28.58 -11.52
C VAL A 609 17.20 -27.28 -10.77
N PHE A 610 18.21 -26.41 -10.62
CA PHE A 610 18.08 -25.11 -9.97
C PHE A 610 17.03 -24.25 -10.66
N GLY A 611 17.15 -24.05 -11.98
CA GLY A 611 16.19 -23.25 -12.75
C GLY A 611 14.77 -23.81 -12.70
N THR A 612 14.60 -25.14 -12.81
CA THR A 612 13.28 -25.77 -12.71
C THR A 612 12.66 -25.62 -11.32
N VAL A 613 13.43 -25.83 -10.25
CA VAL A 613 12.93 -25.63 -8.87
C VAL A 613 12.54 -24.17 -8.65
N CYS A 614 13.38 -23.23 -9.06
CA CYS A 614 13.09 -21.81 -9.00
C CYS A 614 11.80 -21.42 -9.77
N GLY A 615 11.62 -21.94 -10.98
CA GLY A 615 10.41 -21.71 -11.77
C GLY A 615 9.15 -22.30 -11.14
N LEU A 616 9.23 -23.51 -10.59
CA LEU A 616 8.13 -24.15 -9.85
C LEU A 616 7.76 -23.41 -8.56
N LEU A 617 8.75 -22.80 -7.88
CA LEU A 617 8.54 -21.94 -6.71
C LEU A 617 7.90 -20.59 -7.05
N GLY A 618 7.79 -20.25 -8.34
CA GLY A 618 7.22 -18.99 -8.81
C GLY A 618 8.18 -17.80 -8.74
N LEU A 619 9.48 -18.05 -8.57
CA LEU A 619 10.49 -17.00 -8.47
C LEU A 619 10.68 -16.30 -9.82
N ASP A 620 10.98 -14.99 -9.81
CA ASP A 620 11.22 -14.25 -11.04
C ASP A 620 12.57 -14.64 -11.69
N ALA A 621 12.62 -14.65 -13.03
CA ALA A 621 13.77 -15.19 -13.75
C ALA A 621 15.06 -14.40 -13.49
N GLU A 622 14.96 -13.09 -13.25
CA GLU A 622 16.13 -12.25 -12.97
C GLU A 622 16.70 -12.53 -11.58
N THR A 623 15.85 -12.61 -10.57
CA THR A 623 16.26 -13.01 -9.21
C THR A 623 16.89 -14.39 -9.21
N CYS A 624 16.35 -15.37 -9.94
CA CYS A 624 16.94 -16.70 -10.00
C CYS A 624 18.33 -16.71 -10.64
N GLN A 625 18.53 -15.96 -11.73
CA GLN A 625 19.83 -15.86 -12.38
C GLN A 625 20.85 -15.13 -11.50
N ARG A 626 20.42 -14.07 -10.80
CA ARG A 626 21.23 -13.37 -9.80
C ARG A 626 21.62 -14.28 -8.62
N MET A 627 20.66 -15.06 -8.12
CA MET A 627 20.89 -16.08 -7.09
C MET A 627 21.92 -17.11 -7.53
N TYR A 628 21.85 -17.57 -8.78
CA TYR A 628 22.81 -18.56 -9.30
C TYR A 628 24.24 -17.99 -9.41
N LEU A 629 24.40 -16.74 -9.85
CA LEU A 629 25.70 -16.07 -9.84
C LEU A 629 26.23 -15.88 -8.41
N PHE A 630 25.35 -15.48 -7.48
CA PHE A 630 25.72 -15.31 -6.08
C PHE A 630 26.15 -16.64 -5.45
N TYR A 631 25.42 -17.72 -5.71
CA TYR A 631 25.76 -19.09 -5.31
C TYR A 631 27.14 -19.48 -5.82
N THR A 632 27.41 -19.24 -7.11
CA THR A 632 28.71 -19.54 -7.73
C THR A 632 29.84 -18.78 -7.06
N LEU A 633 29.67 -17.47 -6.85
CA LEU A 633 30.67 -16.62 -6.20
C LEU A 633 30.96 -17.07 -4.76
N ARG A 634 29.89 -17.34 -4.00
CA ARG A 634 29.96 -17.82 -2.61
C ARG A 634 30.72 -19.14 -2.50
N ASP A 635 30.47 -20.09 -3.41
CA ASP A 635 31.08 -21.42 -3.36
C ASP A 635 32.59 -21.36 -3.64
N VAL A 636 33.05 -20.54 -4.59
CA VAL A 636 34.48 -20.33 -4.82
C VAL A 636 35.15 -19.66 -3.62
N LEU A 637 34.50 -18.66 -3.01
CA LEU A 637 35.02 -18.01 -1.81
C LEU A 637 35.08 -18.96 -0.61
N SER A 638 34.08 -19.83 -0.46
CA SER A 638 34.11 -20.89 0.55
C SER A 638 35.27 -21.87 0.32
N ALA A 639 35.53 -22.24 -0.94
CA ALA A 639 36.67 -23.06 -1.29
C ALA A 639 38.00 -22.34 -0.98
N ALA A 640 38.11 -21.05 -1.30
CA ALA A 640 39.29 -20.24 -1.00
C ALA A 640 39.58 -20.16 0.50
N THR A 641 38.54 -20.03 1.34
CA THR A 641 38.70 -20.05 2.80
C THR A 641 39.19 -21.41 3.30
N ARG A 642 38.69 -22.51 2.74
CA ARG A 642 39.09 -23.88 3.15
C ARG A 642 40.46 -24.30 2.64
N LEU A 643 40.90 -23.72 1.53
CA LEU A 643 42.29 -23.80 1.05
C LEU A 643 43.23 -22.87 1.83
N ASN A 644 42.71 -22.14 2.82
CA ASN A 644 43.45 -21.18 3.63
C ASN A 644 44.11 -20.05 2.79
N LEU A 645 43.51 -19.69 1.65
CA LEU A 645 43.98 -18.58 0.80
C LEU A 645 43.55 -17.22 1.35
N ILE A 646 42.37 -17.19 1.99
CA ILE A 646 41.77 -15.99 2.62
C ILE A 646 40.99 -16.39 3.88
N GLY A 647 40.87 -15.48 4.84
CA GLY A 647 40.00 -15.67 6.01
C GLY A 647 38.51 -15.45 5.70
N PRO A 648 37.58 -15.90 6.57
CA PRO A 648 36.14 -15.71 6.38
C PRO A 648 35.70 -14.23 6.27
N MET A 649 36.34 -13.33 7.03
CA MET A 649 36.05 -11.89 6.97
C MET A 649 36.46 -11.30 5.61
N GLU A 650 37.61 -11.73 5.10
CA GLU A 650 38.12 -11.30 3.80
C GLU A 650 37.28 -11.86 2.65
N ALA A 651 36.80 -13.10 2.77
CA ALA A 651 35.85 -13.69 1.83
C ALA A 651 34.56 -12.85 1.74
N THR A 652 33.97 -12.48 2.87
CA THR A 652 32.78 -11.60 2.90
C THR A 652 33.07 -10.21 2.30
N ARG A 653 34.25 -9.64 2.56
CA ARG A 653 34.66 -8.36 1.98
C ARG A 653 34.77 -8.45 0.45
N ILE A 654 35.47 -9.46 -0.07
CA ILE A 654 35.61 -9.70 -1.52
C ILE A 654 34.23 -9.94 -2.16
N GLN A 655 33.34 -10.68 -1.49
CA GLN A 655 31.98 -10.91 -1.97
C GLN A 655 31.19 -9.61 -2.12
N HIS A 656 31.28 -8.71 -1.13
CA HIS A 656 30.63 -7.40 -1.19
C HIS A 656 31.23 -6.52 -2.30
N GLU A 657 32.56 -6.51 -2.43
CA GLU A 657 33.27 -5.74 -3.44
C GLU A 657 32.99 -6.19 -4.88
N LEU A 658 32.75 -7.49 -5.09
CA LEU A 658 32.42 -8.04 -6.40
C LEU A 658 30.93 -7.99 -6.73
N ALA A 659 30.06 -7.52 -5.81
CA ALA A 659 28.63 -7.38 -6.08
C ALA A 659 28.32 -6.49 -7.31
N PRO A 660 28.98 -5.33 -7.53
CA PRO A 660 28.77 -4.54 -8.74
C PRO A 660 29.14 -5.29 -10.03
N MET A 661 30.19 -6.11 -10.00
CA MET A 661 30.59 -6.93 -11.16
C MET A 661 29.59 -8.06 -11.42
N LEU A 662 29.06 -8.68 -10.37
CA LEU A 662 28.00 -9.68 -10.48
C LEU A 662 26.77 -9.08 -11.16
N GLU A 663 26.33 -7.89 -10.73
CA GLU A 663 25.20 -7.19 -11.35
C GLU A 663 25.50 -6.81 -12.81
N ASP A 664 26.71 -6.36 -13.11
CA ASP A 664 27.12 -6.05 -14.47
C ASP A 664 27.13 -7.29 -15.39
N VAL A 665 27.63 -8.43 -14.90
CA VAL A 665 27.55 -9.71 -15.61
C VAL A 665 26.10 -10.14 -15.80
N MET A 666 25.25 -9.97 -14.78
CA MET A 666 23.83 -10.29 -14.82
C MET A 666 23.10 -9.46 -15.89
N GLU A 667 23.21 -8.13 -15.84
CA GLU A 667 22.51 -7.25 -16.77
C GLU A 667 22.91 -7.47 -18.23
N ARG A 668 24.19 -7.78 -18.50
CA ARG A 668 24.65 -8.02 -19.87
C ARG A 668 24.26 -9.39 -20.43
N LYS A 669 23.99 -10.39 -19.58
CA LYS A 669 23.93 -11.79 -19.99
C LYS A 669 22.64 -12.53 -19.61
N LYS A 670 21.73 -11.87 -18.91
CA LYS A 670 20.44 -12.44 -18.47
C LYS A 670 19.53 -12.82 -19.63
N ASN A 671 18.60 -13.73 -19.34
CA ASN A 671 17.44 -14.06 -20.17
C ASN A 671 17.78 -14.55 -21.58
N ARG A 672 18.89 -15.31 -21.70
CA ARG A 672 19.30 -15.93 -22.96
C ARG A 672 18.85 -17.39 -23.02
N PRO A 673 18.34 -17.89 -24.17
CA PRO A 673 18.02 -19.30 -24.34
C PRO A 673 19.27 -20.18 -24.31
N ILE A 674 19.12 -21.46 -23.98
CA ILE A 674 20.22 -22.43 -23.84
C ILE A 674 21.08 -22.55 -25.11
N ASP A 675 20.54 -22.25 -26.28
CA ASP A 675 21.27 -22.23 -27.55
C ASP A 675 22.38 -21.14 -27.57
N ASP A 676 22.26 -20.11 -26.74
CA ASP A 676 23.29 -19.08 -26.54
C ASP A 676 24.32 -19.46 -25.46
N SER A 677 24.29 -20.70 -24.95
CA SER A 677 25.25 -21.18 -23.94
C SER A 677 26.59 -21.54 -24.59
N TYR A 678 27.67 -20.97 -24.05
CA TYR A 678 29.04 -21.30 -24.48
C TYR A 678 30.06 -21.13 -23.35
N SER A 679 31.16 -21.88 -23.43
CA SER A 679 32.31 -21.65 -22.55
C SER A 679 33.07 -20.40 -22.98
N SER A 680 33.23 -19.47 -22.05
CA SER A 680 33.96 -18.21 -22.22
C SER A 680 35.31 -18.17 -21.48
N ALA A 681 35.60 -19.20 -20.70
CA ALA A 681 36.84 -19.34 -19.94
C ALA A 681 37.40 -20.77 -20.09
N PRO A 682 37.87 -21.16 -21.30
CA PRO A 682 38.38 -22.51 -21.57
C PRO A 682 39.56 -22.90 -20.67
N VAL A 683 40.33 -21.92 -20.18
CA VAL A 683 41.41 -22.15 -19.21
C VAL A 683 40.86 -22.66 -17.87
N LEU A 684 39.74 -22.11 -17.39
CA LEU A 684 39.09 -22.62 -16.17
C LEU A 684 38.58 -24.04 -16.38
N ASP A 685 38.02 -24.34 -17.54
CA ASP A 685 37.55 -25.69 -17.86
C ASP A 685 38.70 -26.71 -17.86
N LEU A 686 39.86 -26.34 -18.40
CA LEU A 686 41.08 -27.18 -18.39
C LEU A 686 41.61 -27.38 -16.97
N ILE A 687 41.75 -26.31 -16.19
CA ILE A 687 42.22 -26.38 -14.80
C ILE A 687 41.29 -27.27 -13.96
N GLN A 688 39.97 -27.11 -14.12
CA GLN A 688 39.02 -27.95 -13.42
C GLN A 688 39.13 -29.42 -13.85
N ALA A 689 39.45 -29.71 -15.12
CA ALA A 689 39.61 -31.07 -15.61
C ALA A 689 40.83 -31.79 -14.99
N MET A 690 41.86 -31.04 -14.60
CA MET A 690 43.07 -31.58 -13.94
C MET A 690 42.84 -32.01 -12.49
N HIS A 691 41.69 -31.66 -11.89
CA HIS A 691 41.43 -31.90 -10.47
C HIS A 691 41.49 -33.38 -10.06
N ASP A 692 41.18 -34.31 -10.96
CA ASP A 692 41.29 -35.76 -10.68
C ASP A 692 42.71 -36.30 -10.74
N GLN A 693 43.67 -35.52 -11.26
CA GLN A 693 45.10 -35.83 -11.33
C GLN A 693 45.88 -35.31 -10.11
N LEU A 694 45.25 -34.50 -9.25
CA LEU A 694 45.90 -33.95 -8.06
C LEU A 694 46.32 -35.06 -7.09
N TYR A 695 47.56 -34.93 -6.60
CA TYR A 695 48.15 -35.88 -5.65
C TYR A 695 47.40 -35.93 -4.32
N THR A 696 46.96 -34.78 -3.80
CA THR A 696 46.15 -34.62 -2.59
C THR A 696 44.92 -33.77 -2.88
N ARG A 697 43.76 -34.14 -2.33
CA ARG A 697 42.50 -33.45 -2.60
C ARG A 697 41.71 -33.19 -1.32
N ILE A 698 41.31 -31.95 -1.14
CA ILE A 698 40.40 -31.46 -0.10
C ILE A 698 38.96 -31.44 -0.63
N PHE A 699 38.79 -31.34 -1.96
CA PHE A 699 37.50 -31.35 -2.64
C PHE A 699 37.32 -32.61 -3.50
N ASN A 700 36.08 -32.89 -3.90
CA ASN A 700 35.74 -33.99 -4.80
C ASN A 700 35.89 -33.56 -6.27
N SER A 701 36.46 -34.46 -7.08
CA SER A 701 36.43 -34.39 -8.55
C SER A 701 35.06 -34.75 -9.12
#